data_AF-K9Q2S0-F1
#
_entry.id   AF-K9Q2S0-F1
#
_cell.length_a   1.000
_cell.length_b   1.000
_cell.length_c   1.000
_cell.angle_alpha   90.00
_cell.angle_beta   90.00
_cell.angle_gamma   90.00
#
_symmetry.space_group_name_H-M   'P 1'
#
loop_
_entity.id
_entity.type
_entity.pdbx_description
1 polymer ?
#
loop_
_entity_poly.entity_id
_entity_poly.type
_entity_poly.pdbx_seq_one_letter_code
_entity_poly.pdbx_strand_id
1 'polypeptide(L)'
;MKSMLDARIFIQIAAYRDLELVPTVKDAIAQAAKLERLSFGICWQYADSELYYVELLKDIPNCRVESIPAKQSQGLGWARHKTQQLWDSEEYSLQIDAHMRFAPRWDEQLIEMLAQCPSEKPLLSSYPPAYIPPRHLVSHNATRIRPKFFLKSGDLRQQAYDDLSKFEAPQSGMLIAGGFSFSRAEVIQEVPQDPNIYFTDEVPYGVRLWTHGWDVYNPHKPVCWHFYNSGETRVLNWSDNPTWNKRQKRTESYIRQLLGMEPQVIDFGEYGLGEVRSLAELERRLNINFAKFMIGGETKLNTIQRDRQAKKVGINHKLRERDILLYCTQPQHQLSGEEEWKAILTGRLDWKYLIGLAIKHGVFPLLFQRLQALDILADLPKHTQQELKQEYRSHIIRNSNYEQELASLVQLLDTHQISVLAYKGPSLAIAAYGDLLARQFSDLDLLVAPEYFEEAKNILTKVGYRLLTPHTDHAFDLVLRNHQSRMAIDLHRAAVPSFYGFSCRFEDLLENAHSLQLVDQTVMMPSPEDLLLLLSIHGLKDRWRKLIWLRDLYEIIHSTPDLDWDYIWWRSHQLGVKRALQLGLKFSAQILDWELPKSVQAQSDYDLTWHLQYLNNQLFEVQNKPVSFKTIKEDIRLDLQIRERWRDRFTYILKRIFAPSWRDQNLVKLPKSFSFIYWFIRPFYVVTRIFSS
;
A
#
# COMPACT_ATOMS: atom_id res chain seq x y z
N MET A 1 -3.18 -43.65 22.72
CA MET A 1 -3.75 -42.80 21.65
C MET A 1 -4.12 -41.46 22.28
N LYS A 2 -3.39 -40.38 21.98
CA LYS A 2 -3.88 -39.02 22.28
C LYS A 2 -5.23 -38.86 21.60
N SER A 3 -6.22 -38.26 22.27
CA SER A 3 -7.50 -38.02 21.62
C SER A 3 -7.30 -37.07 20.42
N MET A 4 -8.12 -37.18 19.36
CA MET A 4 -8.10 -36.19 18.27
C MET A 4 -8.29 -34.75 18.78
N LEU A 5 -8.86 -34.59 19.98
CA LEU A 5 -9.10 -33.31 20.63
C LEU A 5 -7.83 -32.70 21.26
N ASP A 6 -6.74 -33.46 21.41
CA ASP A 6 -5.46 -33.03 22.03
C ASP A 6 -4.30 -32.89 21.03
N ALA A 7 -4.54 -33.14 19.74
CA ALA A 7 -3.52 -33.01 18.70
C ALA A 7 -3.11 -31.55 18.52
N ARG A 8 -1.80 -31.28 18.38
CA ARG A 8 -1.21 -29.94 18.20
C ARG A 8 -1.06 -29.59 16.71
N ILE A 9 -1.13 -28.30 16.41
CA ILE A 9 -0.95 -27.73 15.07
C ILE A 9 0.31 -26.86 15.06
N PHE A 10 1.29 -27.23 14.24
CA PHE A 10 2.44 -26.39 13.93
C PHE A 10 2.11 -25.43 12.79
N ILE A 11 2.01 -24.15 13.12
CA ILE A 11 1.69 -23.07 12.20
C ILE A 11 2.99 -22.45 11.68
N GLN A 12 3.23 -22.60 10.39
CA GLN A 12 4.46 -22.21 9.71
C GLN A 12 4.26 -20.89 8.98
N ILE A 13 5.05 -19.88 9.34
CA ILE A 13 4.97 -18.54 8.76
C ILE A 13 6.34 -18.05 8.29
N ALA A 14 6.55 -18.01 6.98
CA ALA A 14 7.68 -17.31 6.37
C ALA A 14 7.29 -15.84 6.14
N ALA A 15 7.84 -14.93 6.93
CA ALA A 15 7.43 -13.53 6.94
C ALA A 15 8.60 -12.63 6.52
N TYR A 16 8.42 -11.91 5.41
CA TYR A 16 9.43 -10.97 4.90
C TYR A 16 8.99 -9.54 5.10
N ARG A 17 9.52 -8.88 6.13
CA ARG A 17 9.25 -7.48 6.48
C ARG A 17 7.75 -7.15 6.51
N ASP A 18 6.93 -8.15 6.82
CA ASP A 18 5.48 -8.07 6.73
C ASP A 18 4.91 -7.66 8.09
N LEU A 19 4.43 -6.42 8.17
CA LEU A 19 3.84 -5.89 9.39
C LEU A 19 2.47 -6.50 9.69
N GLU A 20 1.87 -7.31 8.81
CA GLU A 20 0.68 -8.08 9.18
C GLU A 20 1.00 -9.35 9.99
N LEU A 21 2.28 -9.72 10.16
CA LEU A 21 2.70 -10.92 10.91
C LEU A 21 2.07 -11.00 12.31
N VAL A 22 2.28 -9.95 13.12
CA VAL A 22 1.77 -9.94 14.50
C VAL A 22 0.24 -9.94 14.55
N PRO A 23 -0.48 -9.10 13.76
CA PRO A 23 -1.93 -9.21 13.61
C PRO A 23 -2.40 -10.63 13.24
N THR A 24 -1.71 -11.30 12.31
CA THR A 24 -2.06 -12.65 11.88
C THR A 24 -1.94 -13.67 13.01
N VAL A 25 -0.82 -13.66 13.75
CA VAL A 25 -0.62 -14.57 14.89
C VAL A 25 -1.65 -14.31 15.99
N LYS A 26 -1.88 -13.04 16.35
CA LYS A 26 -2.87 -12.66 17.37
C LYS A 26 -4.29 -13.06 16.98
N ASP A 27 -4.63 -12.92 15.71
CA ASP A 27 -5.94 -13.29 15.20
C ASP A 27 -6.13 -14.82 15.15
N ALA A 28 -5.10 -15.58 14.75
CA ALA A 28 -5.12 -17.04 14.82
C ALA A 28 -5.40 -17.53 16.25
N ILE A 29 -4.75 -16.93 17.24
CA ILE A 29 -4.96 -17.22 18.67
C ILE A 29 -6.37 -16.84 19.11
N ALA A 30 -6.80 -15.61 18.82
CA ALA A 30 -8.09 -15.09 19.27
C ALA A 30 -9.28 -15.86 18.69
N GLN A 31 -9.11 -16.47 17.51
CA GLN A 31 -10.15 -17.22 16.82
C GLN A 31 -10.05 -18.73 17.02
N ALA A 32 -9.01 -19.25 17.68
CA ALA A 32 -8.90 -20.69 17.92
C ALA A 32 -9.84 -21.16 19.03
N ALA A 33 -10.31 -22.40 18.92
CA ALA A 33 -11.07 -23.06 19.96
C ALA A 33 -10.18 -23.42 21.16
N LYS A 34 -8.93 -23.82 20.92
CA LYS A 34 -7.95 -24.20 21.95
C LYS A 34 -6.60 -23.54 21.70
N LEU A 35 -6.12 -22.76 22.66
CA LEU A 35 -4.84 -22.05 22.53
C LEU A 35 -3.65 -23.00 22.67
N GLU A 36 -3.73 -23.93 23.62
CA GLU A 36 -2.72 -24.94 23.93
C GLU A 36 -2.41 -25.90 22.77
N ARG A 37 -3.30 -25.94 21.77
CA ARG A 37 -3.12 -26.69 20.52
C ARG A 37 -2.11 -26.04 19.58
N LEU A 38 -1.92 -24.72 19.68
CA LEU A 38 -1.19 -23.96 18.67
C LEU A 38 0.30 -23.88 19.06
N SER A 39 1.15 -24.19 18.08
CA SER A 39 2.57 -23.83 18.11
C SER A 39 2.88 -23.01 16.86
N PHE A 40 3.69 -21.97 16.97
CA PHE A 40 4.12 -21.16 15.84
C PHE A 40 5.59 -21.41 15.52
N GLY A 41 5.91 -21.60 14.24
CA GLY A 41 7.25 -21.53 13.68
C GLY A 41 7.30 -20.34 12.74
N ILE A 42 8.18 -19.38 13.00
CA ILE A 42 8.21 -18.11 12.26
C ILE A 42 9.64 -17.86 11.78
N CYS A 43 9.83 -17.76 10.47
CA CYS A 43 11.04 -17.19 9.89
C CYS A 43 10.80 -15.70 9.61
N TRP A 44 11.24 -14.84 10.52
CA TRP A 44 11.09 -13.39 10.43
C TRP A 44 12.30 -12.77 9.73
N GLN A 45 12.10 -12.28 8.51
CA GLN A 45 13.13 -11.64 7.72
C GLN A 45 12.95 -10.11 7.78
N TYR A 46 13.84 -9.40 8.47
CA TYR A 46 13.58 -8.04 8.97
C TYR A 46 14.60 -7.00 8.50
N ALA A 47 14.19 -5.73 8.38
CA ALA A 47 15.13 -4.60 8.39
C ALA A 47 15.39 -4.16 9.84
N ASP A 48 16.57 -3.57 10.14
CA ASP A 48 16.97 -3.20 11.51
C ASP A 48 15.90 -2.35 12.24
N SER A 49 15.17 -1.50 11.50
CA SER A 49 14.06 -0.70 12.03
C SER A 49 12.82 -1.49 12.43
N GLU A 50 12.76 -2.79 12.17
CA GLU A 50 11.61 -3.68 12.37
C GLU A 50 11.92 -4.78 13.39
N LEU A 51 13.13 -4.81 13.96
CA LEU A 51 13.54 -5.85 14.91
C LEU A 51 12.66 -5.84 16.17
N TYR A 52 12.30 -4.65 16.68
CA TYR A 52 11.39 -4.53 17.82
C TYR A 52 10.01 -5.14 17.58
N TYR A 53 9.62 -5.35 16.32
CA TYR A 53 8.29 -5.81 15.97
C TYR A 53 8.03 -7.24 16.42
N VAL A 54 9.06 -8.09 16.36
CA VAL A 54 8.94 -9.50 16.72
C VAL A 54 8.90 -9.72 18.23
N GLU A 55 9.38 -8.76 19.02
CA GLU A 55 9.24 -8.75 20.49
C GLU A 55 7.78 -8.83 20.94
N LEU A 56 6.84 -8.41 20.10
CA LEU A 56 5.40 -8.51 20.37
C LEU A 56 4.87 -9.95 20.38
N LEU A 57 5.68 -10.92 19.93
CA LEU A 57 5.34 -12.34 19.87
C LEU A 57 6.02 -13.16 20.97
N LYS A 58 6.94 -12.58 21.75
CA LYS A 58 7.75 -13.34 22.72
C LYS A 58 6.94 -13.95 23.86
N ASP A 59 5.84 -13.30 24.23
CA ASP A 59 4.97 -13.74 25.33
C ASP A 59 3.92 -14.77 24.86
N ILE A 60 3.94 -15.14 23.58
CA ILE A 60 3.02 -16.14 23.02
C ILE A 60 3.59 -17.53 23.32
N PRO A 61 2.82 -18.41 24.01
CA PRO A 61 3.24 -19.78 24.28
C PRO A 61 3.58 -20.53 22.98
N ASN A 62 4.62 -21.37 23.01
CA ASN A 62 5.04 -22.22 21.89
C ASN A 62 5.30 -21.45 20.57
N CYS A 63 5.70 -20.18 20.66
CA CYS A 63 6.06 -19.35 19.52
C CYS A 63 7.59 -19.37 19.31
N ARG A 64 8.05 -20.10 18.30
CA ARG A 64 9.47 -20.20 17.92
C ARG A 64 9.74 -19.29 16.74
N VAL A 65 10.68 -18.37 16.90
CA VAL A 65 11.00 -17.36 15.89
C VAL A 65 12.48 -17.41 15.54
N GLU A 66 12.80 -17.68 14.27
CA GLU A 66 14.12 -17.45 13.69
C GLU A 66 14.13 -16.05 13.04
N SER A 67 14.89 -15.12 13.63
CA SER A 67 15.00 -13.74 13.13
C SER A 67 16.24 -13.58 12.26
N ILE A 68 16.06 -13.16 11.01
CA ILE A 68 17.11 -13.08 10.00
C ILE A 68 17.10 -11.69 9.35
N PRO A 69 18.23 -10.99 9.21
CA PRO A 69 18.26 -9.75 8.44
C PRO A 69 17.76 -9.96 6.99
N ALA A 70 16.86 -9.10 6.52
CA ALA A 70 16.21 -9.19 5.22
C ALA A 70 17.19 -9.24 4.03
N LYS A 71 18.37 -8.62 4.20
CA LYS A 71 19.50 -8.65 3.23
C LYS A 71 20.20 -10.01 3.15
N GLN A 72 20.05 -10.86 4.15
CA GLN A 72 20.59 -12.23 4.19
C GLN A 72 19.58 -13.27 3.66
N SER A 73 18.36 -12.86 3.37
CA SER A 73 17.34 -13.75 2.83
C SER A 73 17.78 -14.38 1.50
N GLN A 74 17.49 -15.67 1.35
CA GLN A 74 17.74 -16.40 0.11
C GLN A 74 16.49 -16.65 -0.73
N GLY A 75 15.32 -16.14 -0.31
CA GLY A 75 14.05 -16.30 -1.02
C GLY A 75 13.00 -17.06 -0.19
N LEU A 76 11.85 -17.30 -0.83
CA LEU A 76 10.67 -17.91 -0.22
C LEU A 76 10.89 -19.37 0.17
N GLY A 77 11.40 -20.21 -0.74
CA GLY A 77 11.62 -21.64 -0.48
C GLY A 77 12.58 -21.86 0.68
N TRP A 78 13.68 -21.09 0.69
CA TRP A 78 14.63 -21.06 1.81
C TRP A 78 13.99 -20.64 3.14
N ALA A 79 13.18 -19.59 3.15
CA ALA A 79 12.51 -19.12 4.37
C ALA A 79 11.48 -20.14 4.89
N ARG A 80 10.75 -20.82 4.00
CA ARG A 80 9.82 -21.90 4.36
C ARG A 80 10.56 -23.11 4.91
N HIS A 81 11.68 -23.48 4.29
CA HIS A 81 12.57 -24.53 4.79
C HIS A 81 13.08 -24.21 6.20
N LYS A 82 13.56 -22.98 6.43
CA LYS A 82 13.95 -22.50 7.77
C LYS A 82 12.82 -22.61 8.79
N THR A 83 11.60 -22.28 8.37
CA THR A 83 10.42 -22.40 9.23
C THR A 83 10.14 -23.86 9.60
N GLN A 84 10.27 -24.80 8.66
CA GLN A 84 10.10 -26.24 8.92
C GLN A 84 11.09 -26.80 9.96
N GLN A 85 12.31 -26.25 10.03
CA GLN A 85 13.31 -26.65 11.04
C GLN A 85 12.90 -26.29 12.48
N LEU A 86 11.86 -25.46 12.65
CA LEU A 86 11.32 -25.11 13.95
C LEU A 86 10.24 -26.08 14.42
N TRP A 87 9.82 -27.07 13.62
CA TRP A 87 8.83 -28.07 14.02
C TRP A 87 9.36 -28.94 15.18
N ASP A 88 8.50 -29.24 16.16
CA ASP A 88 8.85 -30.05 17.35
C ASP A 88 7.74 -31.06 17.64
N SER A 89 7.60 -32.02 16.72
CA SER A 89 6.72 -33.18 16.86
C SER A 89 5.24 -32.83 17.06
N GLU A 90 4.76 -31.69 16.59
CA GLU A 90 3.33 -31.44 16.44
C GLU A 90 2.72 -32.38 15.40
N GLU A 91 1.49 -32.83 15.63
CA GLU A 91 0.82 -33.86 14.83
C GLU A 91 0.28 -33.32 13.49
N TYR A 92 -0.04 -32.03 13.41
CA TYR A 92 -0.51 -31.36 12.20
C TYR A 92 0.39 -30.18 11.82
N SER A 93 0.40 -29.87 10.54
CA SER A 93 1.14 -28.76 9.94
C SER A 93 0.19 -27.84 9.20
N LEU A 94 0.25 -26.54 9.49
CA LEU A 94 -0.45 -25.49 8.78
C LEU A 94 0.56 -24.48 8.21
N GLN A 95 0.76 -24.48 6.91
CA GLN A 95 1.53 -23.43 6.23
C GLN A 95 0.63 -22.27 5.83
N ILE A 96 1.00 -21.06 6.21
CA ILE A 96 0.29 -19.84 5.87
C ILE A 96 1.24 -18.70 5.50
N ASP A 97 0.70 -17.69 4.83
CA ASP A 97 1.37 -16.41 4.69
C ASP A 97 1.25 -15.55 5.96
N ALA A 98 2.04 -14.48 6.07
CA ALA A 98 2.12 -13.63 7.26
C ALA A 98 0.94 -12.65 7.44
N HIS A 99 -0.07 -12.69 6.57
CA HIS A 99 -1.12 -11.68 6.42
C HIS A 99 -2.45 -12.39 6.19
N MET A 100 -2.93 -13.01 7.26
CA MET A 100 -4.11 -13.86 7.27
C MET A 100 -5.07 -13.44 8.38
N ARG A 101 -6.35 -13.75 8.20
CA ARG A 101 -7.38 -13.68 9.25
C ARG A 101 -8.12 -14.99 9.33
N PHE A 102 -8.52 -15.40 10.51
CA PHE A 102 -9.06 -16.73 10.77
C PHE A 102 -10.55 -16.70 11.10
N ALA A 103 -11.23 -17.80 10.76
CA ALA A 103 -12.61 -18.04 11.16
C ALA A 103 -12.66 -18.43 12.64
N PRO A 104 -13.77 -18.17 13.35
CA PRO A 104 -13.95 -18.71 14.70
C PRO A 104 -13.81 -20.24 14.70
N ARG A 105 -13.07 -20.80 15.66
CA ARG A 105 -12.77 -22.23 15.81
C ARG A 105 -12.13 -22.87 14.58
N TRP A 106 -11.32 -22.13 13.84
CA TRP A 106 -10.68 -22.59 12.60
C TRP A 106 -9.85 -23.87 12.78
N ASP A 107 -9.24 -24.05 13.95
CA ASP A 107 -8.34 -25.14 14.30
C ASP A 107 -9.08 -26.49 14.38
N GLU A 108 -10.25 -26.53 15.01
CA GLU A 108 -11.11 -27.71 15.02
C GLU A 108 -11.68 -28.00 13.62
N GLN A 109 -12.17 -26.96 12.94
CA GLN A 109 -12.74 -27.09 11.61
C GLN A 109 -11.74 -27.67 10.60
N LEU A 110 -10.46 -27.29 10.69
CA LEU A 110 -9.42 -27.86 9.84
C LEU A 110 -9.22 -29.35 10.09
N ILE A 111 -9.13 -29.78 11.35
CA ILE A 111 -8.96 -31.19 11.73
C ILE A 111 -10.18 -32.01 11.28
N GLU A 112 -11.38 -31.50 11.53
CA GLU A 112 -12.64 -32.14 11.13
C GLU A 112 -12.74 -32.29 9.61
N MET A 113 -12.46 -31.23 8.85
CA MET A 113 -12.45 -31.29 7.39
C MET A 113 -11.39 -32.28 6.88
N LEU A 114 -10.20 -32.28 7.46
CA LEU A 114 -9.15 -33.19 7.03
C LEU A 114 -9.56 -34.66 7.27
N ALA A 115 -10.21 -34.96 8.38
CA ALA A 115 -10.73 -36.29 8.70
C ALA A 115 -11.88 -36.76 7.79
N GLN A 116 -12.59 -35.84 7.13
CA GLN A 116 -13.61 -36.18 6.13
C GLN A 116 -13.02 -36.60 4.79
N CYS A 117 -11.73 -36.36 4.55
CA CYS A 117 -11.08 -36.72 3.30
C CYS A 117 -10.80 -38.24 3.30
N PRO A 118 -11.21 -38.99 2.26
CA PRO A 118 -11.09 -40.45 2.24
C PRO A 118 -9.66 -40.99 2.01
N SER A 119 -8.66 -40.11 1.93
CA SER A 119 -7.26 -40.46 1.68
C SER A 119 -6.51 -40.73 3.00
N GLU A 120 -5.48 -41.59 2.95
CA GLU A 120 -4.54 -41.79 4.05
C GLU A 120 -3.58 -40.60 4.24
N LYS A 121 -3.27 -39.88 3.15
CA LYS A 121 -2.40 -38.70 3.14
C LYS A 121 -3.13 -37.46 2.62
N PRO A 122 -4.22 -37.02 3.27
CA PRO A 122 -4.99 -35.87 2.82
C PRO A 122 -4.25 -34.56 3.12
N LEU A 123 -4.44 -33.58 2.26
CA LEU A 123 -3.96 -32.21 2.42
C LEU A 123 -5.04 -31.23 1.98
N LEU A 124 -5.40 -30.28 2.83
CA LEU A 124 -6.33 -29.20 2.50
C LEU A 124 -5.57 -28.00 1.96
N SER A 125 -5.94 -27.53 0.77
CA SER A 125 -5.42 -26.28 0.21
C SER A 125 -6.41 -25.65 -0.76
N SER A 126 -6.48 -24.32 -0.77
CA SER A 126 -7.25 -23.48 -1.68
C SER A 126 -6.71 -22.07 -1.59
N TYR A 127 -7.00 -21.20 -2.56
CA TYR A 127 -6.81 -19.77 -2.33
C TYR A 127 -7.87 -19.28 -1.34
N PRO A 128 -7.49 -18.77 -0.14
CA PRO A 128 -8.47 -18.22 0.79
C PRO A 128 -9.25 -17.05 0.17
N PRO A 129 -10.45 -16.71 0.65
CA PRO A 129 -11.09 -15.46 0.29
C PRO A 129 -10.28 -14.23 0.78
N ALA A 130 -10.55 -13.05 0.19
CA ALA A 130 -9.82 -11.84 0.52
C ALA A 130 -10.28 -11.19 1.83
N TYR A 131 -9.35 -10.59 2.59
CA TYR A 131 -9.67 -9.55 3.59
C TYR A 131 -8.90 -8.26 3.34
N ILE A 132 -9.38 -7.16 3.90
CA ILE A 132 -8.73 -5.86 3.94
C ILE A 132 -8.33 -5.56 5.39
N PRO A 133 -7.05 -5.24 5.69
CA PRO A 133 -6.64 -4.85 7.03
C PRO A 133 -7.51 -3.72 7.62
N PRO A 134 -7.86 -3.78 8.91
CA PRO A 134 -7.31 -4.69 9.90
C PRO A 134 -7.98 -6.07 9.98
N ARG A 135 -9.23 -6.27 9.50
CA ARG A 135 -9.94 -7.58 9.50
C ARG A 135 -11.17 -7.61 8.56
N HIS A 136 -11.40 -6.64 7.68
CA HIS A 136 -12.63 -6.60 6.88
C HIS A 136 -12.66 -7.76 5.85
N LEU A 137 -13.49 -8.78 6.11
CA LEU A 137 -13.58 -10.00 5.30
C LEU A 137 -14.46 -9.73 4.06
N VAL A 138 -13.90 -9.84 2.87
CA VAL A 138 -14.53 -9.39 1.61
C VAL A 138 -15.47 -10.43 1.00
N SER A 139 -15.09 -11.70 1.06
CA SER A 139 -15.86 -12.83 0.51
C SER A 139 -15.88 -13.99 1.49
N HIS A 140 -16.89 -14.85 1.43
CA HIS A 140 -17.04 -16.00 2.32
C HIS A 140 -17.12 -17.32 1.54
N ASN A 141 -16.67 -17.32 0.28
CA ASN A 141 -16.76 -18.48 -0.57
C ASN A 141 -15.49 -19.32 -0.48
N ALA A 142 -15.65 -20.62 -0.26
CA ALA A 142 -14.58 -21.59 -0.47
C ALA A 142 -14.39 -21.83 -1.97
N THR A 143 -13.15 -22.01 -2.44
CA THR A 143 -12.85 -22.06 -3.89
C THR A 143 -12.05 -23.29 -4.30
N ARG A 144 -12.24 -23.73 -5.55
CA ARG A 144 -11.35 -24.68 -6.22
C ARG A 144 -10.18 -23.96 -6.88
N ILE A 145 -9.11 -24.69 -7.19
CA ILE A 145 -7.98 -24.18 -7.96
C ILE A 145 -7.91 -24.88 -9.32
N ARG A 146 -7.70 -24.12 -10.40
CA ARG A 146 -7.45 -24.65 -11.76
C ARG A 146 -6.22 -24.03 -12.42
N PRO A 147 -5.60 -24.73 -13.39
CA PRO A 147 -4.62 -24.13 -14.29
C PRO A 147 -5.22 -22.93 -15.06
N LYS A 148 -4.43 -21.87 -15.26
CA LYS A 148 -4.85 -20.67 -16.01
C LYS A 148 -4.04 -20.48 -17.30
N PHE A 149 -2.72 -20.34 -17.17
CA PHE A 149 -1.80 -20.16 -18.31
C PHE A 149 -0.36 -20.40 -17.87
N PHE A 150 0.53 -20.65 -18.82
CA PHE A 150 1.97 -20.72 -18.62
C PHE A 150 2.65 -19.36 -18.85
N LEU A 151 3.63 -19.02 -18.01
CA LEU A 151 4.62 -18.00 -18.33
C LEU A 151 5.68 -18.58 -19.28
N LYS A 152 6.36 -17.72 -20.03
CA LYS A 152 7.48 -18.14 -20.89
C LYS A 152 8.65 -18.75 -20.11
N SER A 153 8.74 -18.49 -18.81
CA SER A 153 9.71 -19.12 -17.92
C SER A 153 9.40 -20.59 -17.63
N GLY A 154 8.20 -21.08 -17.95
CA GLY A 154 7.70 -22.41 -17.60
C GLY A 154 6.77 -22.44 -16.39
N ASP A 155 6.65 -21.34 -15.63
CA ASP A 155 5.78 -21.27 -14.45
C ASP A 155 4.29 -21.37 -14.84
N LEU A 156 3.57 -22.31 -14.21
CA LEU A 156 2.14 -22.51 -14.41
C LEU A 156 1.35 -21.61 -13.45
N ARG A 157 0.66 -20.62 -14.00
CA ARG A 157 -0.23 -19.77 -13.22
C ARG A 157 -1.57 -20.45 -13.00
N GLN A 158 -2.06 -20.35 -11.77
CA GLN A 158 -3.27 -20.98 -11.29
C GLN A 158 -4.32 -19.90 -10.99
N GLN A 159 -5.59 -20.28 -10.85
CA GLN A 159 -6.63 -19.37 -10.37
C GLN A 159 -7.69 -20.08 -9.55
N ALA A 160 -8.25 -19.34 -8.59
CA ALA A 160 -9.48 -19.72 -7.91
C ALA A 160 -10.67 -19.75 -8.90
N TYR A 161 -11.59 -20.69 -8.70
CA TYR A 161 -12.86 -20.77 -9.42
C TYR A 161 -13.88 -21.62 -8.63
N ASP A 162 -15.15 -21.55 -9.04
CA ASP A 162 -16.28 -22.23 -8.38
C ASP A 162 -16.51 -21.79 -6.93
N ASP A 163 -17.70 -22.08 -6.40
CA ASP A 163 -18.06 -21.89 -5.00
C ASP A 163 -18.28 -23.26 -4.36
N LEU A 164 -17.37 -23.65 -3.48
CA LEU A 164 -17.40 -24.92 -2.76
C LEU A 164 -18.25 -24.88 -1.50
N SER A 165 -18.75 -23.71 -1.11
CA SER A 165 -19.59 -23.54 0.10
C SER A 165 -20.93 -24.27 -0.01
N LYS A 166 -21.28 -24.73 -1.22
CA LYS A 166 -22.46 -25.57 -1.51
C LYS A 166 -22.29 -27.04 -1.15
N PHE A 167 -21.08 -27.50 -0.85
CA PHE A 167 -20.80 -28.89 -0.49
C PHE A 167 -20.70 -29.06 1.02
N GLU A 168 -20.99 -30.27 1.51
CA GLU A 168 -20.94 -30.61 2.93
C GLU A 168 -19.60 -31.22 3.38
N ALA A 169 -18.71 -31.53 2.44
CA ALA A 169 -17.40 -32.13 2.69
C ALA A 169 -16.35 -31.58 1.71
N PRO A 170 -15.05 -31.60 2.07
CA PRO A 170 -13.97 -31.14 1.19
C PRO A 170 -14.00 -31.85 -0.15
N GLN A 171 -13.62 -31.13 -1.19
CA GLN A 171 -13.72 -31.62 -2.55
C GLN A 171 -12.35 -31.99 -3.09
N SER A 172 -12.25 -33.10 -3.82
CA SER A 172 -10.99 -33.50 -4.45
C SER A 172 -10.45 -32.38 -5.35
N GLY A 173 -9.15 -32.10 -5.20
CA GLY A 173 -8.37 -31.15 -5.97
C GLY A 173 -7.00 -31.75 -6.33
N MET A 174 -6.15 -30.95 -6.98
CA MET A 174 -4.80 -31.39 -7.40
C MET A 174 -3.74 -30.29 -7.28
N LEU A 175 -4.20 -29.06 -7.06
CA LEU A 175 -3.38 -27.86 -7.07
C LEU A 175 -3.48 -27.20 -5.71
N ILE A 176 -2.36 -26.62 -5.28
CA ILE A 176 -2.23 -25.97 -3.98
C ILE A 176 -2.08 -24.46 -4.14
N ALA A 177 -2.49 -23.73 -3.12
CA ALA A 177 -2.09 -22.35 -2.88
C ALA A 177 -0.90 -22.32 -1.93
N GLY A 178 0.12 -21.52 -2.24
CA GLY A 178 1.32 -21.42 -1.41
C GLY A 178 1.03 -20.85 -0.03
N GLY A 179 0.06 -19.94 0.07
CA GLY A 179 -0.29 -19.24 1.31
C GLY A 179 -1.28 -19.98 2.22
N PHE A 180 -1.70 -21.20 1.88
CA PHE A 180 -2.58 -22.01 2.73
C PHE A 180 -2.47 -23.50 2.38
N SER A 181 -1.90 -24.28 3.30
CA SER A 181 -1.80 -25.74 3.19
C SER A 181 -1.88 -26.39 4.57
N PHE A 182 -2.84 -27.28 4.80
CA PHE A 182 -3.03 -27.98 6.08
C PHE A 182 -3.03 -29.49 5.90
N SER A 183 -2.23 -30.19 6.68
CA SER A 183 -2.12 -31.65 6.63
C SER A 183 -1.55 -32.22 7.92
N ARG A 184 -1.42 -33.54 7.96
CA ARG A 184 -0.52 -34.28 8.86
C ARG A 184 0.93 -33.75 8.74
N ALA A 185 1.65 -33.64 9.86
CA ALA A 185 2.97 -33.01 9.92
C ALA A 185 4.09 -33.84 9.27
N GLU A 186 3.86 -35.13 9.04
CA GLU A 186 4.71 -36.06 8.31
C GLU A 186 5.09 -35.52 6.92
N VAL A 187 4.27 -34.64 6.34
CA VAL A 187 4.57 -33.93 5.08
C VAL A 187 5.88 -33.15 5.14
N ILE A 188 6.27 -32.64 6.31
CA ILE A 188 7.50 -31.86 6.51
C ILE A 188 8.73 -32.74 6.25
N GLN A 189 8.67 -34.02 6.62
CA GLN A 189 9.76 -34.98 6.44
C GLN A 189 9.70 -35.66 5.07
N GLU A 190 8.51 -36.03 4.60
CA GLU A 190 8.36 -36.73 3.32
C GLU A 190 8.53 -35.79 2.12
N VAL A 191 8.06 -34.55 2.24
CA VAL A 191 8.09 -33.56 1.16
C VAL A 191 8.53 -32.21 1.76
N PRO A 192 9.81 -32.07 2.16
CA PRO A 192 10.32 -30.84 2.74
C PRO A 192 10.28 -29.69 1.73
N GLN A 193 10.12 -28.46 2.22
CA GLN A 193 10.19 -27.26 1.39
C GLN A 193 11.61 -27.08 0.85
N ASP A 194 11.70 -26.80 -0.46
CA ASP A 194 12.97 -26.79 -1.17
C ASP A 194 13.68 -25.44 -1.03
N PRO A 195 14.83 -25.39 -0.33
CA PRO A 195 15.57 -24.14 -0.13
C PRO A 195 16.21 -23.60 -1.41
N ASN A 196 16.31 -24.39 -2.48
CA ASN A 196 16.88 -23.98 -3.77
C ASN A 196 15.91 -23.13 -4.61
N ILE A 197 14.62 -23.09 -4.25
CA ILE A 197 13.60 -22.31 -4.93
C ILE A 197 13.55 -20.89 -4.32
N TYR A 198 13.89 -19.88 -5.12
CA TYR A 198 13.84 -18.48 -4.71
C TYR A 198 12.41 -17.95 -4.60
N PHE A 199 11.58 -18.18 -5.61
CA PHE A 199 10.15 -17.83 -5.65
C PHE A 199 9.43 -18.81 -6.58
N THR A 200 8.09 -18.76 -6.66
CA THR A 200 7.24 -19.68 -7.48
C THR A 200 7.33 -21.15 -7.07
N ASP A 201 7.14 -21.44 -5.78
CA ASP A 201 7.22 -22.79 -5.21
C ASP A 201 5.90 -23.57 -5.24
N GLU A 202 4.74 -22.92 -5.47
CA GLU A 202 3.42 -23.55 -5.39
C GLU A 202 3.28 -24.81 -6.27
N VAL A 203 3.58 -24.68 -7.57
CA VAL A 203 3.44 -25.77 -8.54
C VAL A 203 4.47 -26.89 -8.31
N PRO A 204 5.79 -26.63 -8.23
CA PRO A 204 6.76 -27.69 -7.97
C PRO A 204 6.49 -28.40 -6.64
N TYR A 205 6.06 -27.69 -5.60
CA TYR A 205 5.69 -28.32 -4.33
C TYR A 205 4.44 -29.21 -4.47
N GLY A 206 3.39 -28.73 -5.14
CA GLY A 206 2.20 -29.53 -5.45
C GLY A 206 2.48 -30.80 -6.25
N VAL A 207 3.39 -30.72 -7.23
CA VAL A 207 3.84 -31.88 -8.01
C VAL A 207 4.62 -32.87 -7.13
N ARG A 208 5.49 -32.39 -6.24
CA ARG A 208 6.21 -33.25 -5.31
C ARG A 208 5.26 -33.95 -4.33
N LEU A 209 4.29 -33.24 -3.76
CA LEU A 209 3.21 -33.82 -2.95
C LEU A 209 2.49 -34.96 -3.70
N TRP A 210 2.07 -34.71 -4.94
CA TRP A 210 1.43 -35.71 -5.78
C TRP A 210 2.31 -36.96 -5.96
N THR A 211 3.56 -36.76 -6.37
CA THR A 211 4.49 -37.88 -6.66
C THR A 211 4.89 -38.68 -5.41
N HIS A 212 4.75 -38.11 -4.21
CA HIS A 212 4.94 -38.79 -2.92
C HIS A 212 3.65 -39.39 -2.31
N GLY A 213 2.53 -39.34 -3.03
CA GLY A 213 1.28 -39.97 -2.59
C GLY A 213 0.33 -39.10 -1.76
N TRP A 214 0.59 -37.80 -1.62
CA TRP A 214 -0.32 -36.88 -0.92
C TRP A 214 -1.50 -36.44 -1.80
N ASP A 215 -2.72 -36.50 -1.26
CA ASP A 215 -3.94 -36.13 -1.97
C ASP A 215 -4.45 -34.75 -1.57
N VAL A 216 -4.55 -33.86 -2.56
CA VAL A 216 -5.03 -32.50 -2.34
C VAL A 216 -6.55 -32.45 -2.35
N TYR A 217 -7.11 -31.78 -1.36
CA TYR A 217 -8.53 -31.46 -1.25
C TYR A 217 -8.70 -29.95 -1.08
N ASN A 218 -9.70 -29.38 -1.73
CA ASN A 218 -10.12 -28.01 -1.50
C ASN A 218 -11.16 -28.01 -0.36
N PRO A 219 -10.99 -27.18 0.70
CA PRO A 219 -11.98 -27.10 1.77
C PRO A 219 -13.33 -26.63 1.21
N HIS A 220 -14.41 -27.08 1.84
CA HIS A 220 -15.77 -26.66 1.48
C HIS A 220 -16.25 -25.46 2.33
N LYS A 221 -15.45 -25.01 3.30
CA LYS A 221 -15.71 -23.83 4.13
C LYS A 221 -14.45 -22.97 4.23
N PRO A 222 -14.56 -21.63 4.20
CA PRO A 222 -13.43 -20.78 4.51
C PRO A 222 -13.05 -20.90 5.99
N VAL A 223 -11.79 -21.23 6.25
CA VAL A 223 -11.20 -21.25 7.61
C VAL A 223 -10.25 -20.07 7.85
N CYS A 224 -9.82 -19.43 6.78
CA CYS A 224 -9.01 -18.23 6.82
C CYS A 224 -9.29 -17.35 5.60
N TRP A 225 -8.80 -16.11 5.68
CA TRP A 225 -8.79 -15.10 4.64
C TRP A 225 -7.38 -14.61 4.46
N HIS A 226 -7.05 -14.21 3.23
CA HIS A 226 -5.73 -13.74 2.85
C HIS A 226 -5.80 -12.28 2.38
N PHE A 227 -4.80 -11.47 2.74
CA PHE A 227 -4.70 -10.11 2.21
C PHE A 227 -4.11 -10.13 0.79
N TYR A 228 -4.98 -10.28 -0.22
CA TYR A 228 -4.61 -10.13 -1.63
C TYR A 228 -4.39 -8.67 -1.96
N ASN A 229 -3.19 -8.21 -1.62
CA ASN A 229 -2.70 -6.86 -1.82
C ASN A 229 -3.13 -6.26 -3.17
N SER A 230 -4.08 -5.31 -3.14
CA SER A 230 -4.52 -4.52 -4.29
C SER A 230 -3.71 -3.21 -4.46
N GLY A 231 -2.69 -3.00 -3.63
CA GLY A 231 -1.85 -1.81 -3.59
C GLY A 231 -0.40 -2.11 -3.18
N GLU A 232 0.40 -1.08 -2.97
CA GLU A 232 1.86 -1.17 -2.94
C GLU A 232 2.45 -1.20 -1.51
N THR A 233 1.66 -1.64 -0.53
CA THR A 233 1.93 -1.45 0.92
C THR A 233 2.97 -2.37 1.54
N ARG A 234 3.39 -3.45 0.87
CA ARG A 234 4.28 -4.46 1.45
C ARG A 234 5.64 -4.49 0.75
N VAL A 235 6.69 -4.59 1.56
CA VAL A 235 8.05 -4.74 1.06
C VAL A 235 8.25 -6.17 0.55
N LEU A 236 8.80 -6.29 -0.65
CA LEU A 236 8.98 -7.58 -1.32
C LEU A 236 10.45 -7.98 -1.22
N ASN A 237 10.73 -9.29 -1.29
CA ASN A 237 12.09 -9.81 -1.11
C ASN A 237 13.12 -9.15 -2.05
N TRP A 238 12.71 -8.91 -3.30
CA TRP A 238 13.53 -8.28 -4.32
C TRP A 238 13.82 -6.80 -4.09
N SER A 239 13.15 -6.16 -3.12
CA SER A 239 13.43 -4.77 -2.73
C SER A 239 14.78 -4.63 -2.03
N ASP A 240 15.17 -5.61 -1.20
CA ASP A 240 16.46 -5.55 -0.46
C ASP A 240 17.53 -6.49 -1.05
N ASN A 241 17.19 -7.30 -2.06
CA ASN A 241 18.07 -8.31 -2.65
C ASN A 241 18.32 -8.04 -4.15
N PRO A 242 19.30 -7.19 -4.55
CA PRO A 242 19.47 -6.74 -5.94
C PRO A 242 19.84 -7.85 -6.93
N THR A 243 20.38 -8.98 -6.44
CA THR A 243 20.74 -10.14 -7.26
C THR A 243 19.58 -11.12 -7.49
N TRP A 244 18.37 -10.81 -7.02
CA TRP A 244 17.19 -11.68 -7.11
C TRP A 244 16.92 -12.21 -8.52
N ASN A 245 17.11 -11.39 -9.56
CA ASN A 245 16.89 -11.81 -10.96
C ASN A 245 17.76 -13.01 -11.36
N LYS A 246 19.00 -13.07 -10.85
CA LYS A 246 19.91 -14.19 -11.13
C LYS A 246 19.44 -15.45 -10.40
N ARG A 247 18.96 -15.31 -9.16
CA ARG A 247 18.38 -16.41 -8.38
C ARG A 247 17.11 -16.93 -9.04
N GLN A 248 16.19 -16.05 -9.42
CA GLN A 248 14.96 -16.43 -10.12
C GLN A 248 15.27 -17.19 -11.42
N LYS A 249 16.22 -16.74 -12.25
CA LYS A 249 16.60 -17.48 -13.48
C LYS A 249 17.14 -18.89 -13.19
N ARG A 250 17.87 -19.08 -12.09
CA ARG A 250 18.34 -20.40 -11.66
C ARG A 250 17.16 -21.26 -11.24
N THR A 251 16.26 -20.72 -10.42
CA THR A 251 15.02 -21.39 -10.02
C THR A 251 14.16 -21.77 -11.22
N GLU A 252 14.04 -20.91 -12.22
CA GLU A 252 13.30 -21.22 -13.44
C GLU A 252 13.90 -22.42 -14.19
N SER A 253 15.22 -22.50 -14.39
CA SER A 253 15.83 -23.70 -15.00
C SER A 253 15.72 -24.94 -14.11
N TYR A 254 15.92 -24.78 -12.79
CA TYR A 254 15.76 -25.84 -11.81
C TYR A 254 14.36 -26.49 -11.89
N ILE A 255 13.31 -25.66 -11.88
CA ILE A 255 11.92 -26.13 -11.98
C ILE A 255 11.64 -26.75 -13.36
N ARG A 256 12.17 -26.17 -14.46
CA ARG A 256 11.99 -26.75 -15.80
C ARG A 256 12.61 -28.14 -15.90
N GLN A 257 13.75 -28.39 -15.27
CA GLN A 257 14.33 -29.73 -15.20
C GLN A 257 13.52 -30.67 -14.32
N LEU A 258 13.08 -30.21 -13.13
CA LEU A 258 12.26 -31.00 -12.21
C LEU A 258 10.93 -31.44 -12.84
N LEU A 259 10.31 -30.56 -13.64
CA LEU A 259 9.03 -30.80 -14.31
C LEU A 259 9.18 -31.37 -15.73
N GLY A 260 10.37 -31.88 -16.10
CA GLY A 260 10.60 -32.54 -17.39
C GLY A 260 10.45 -31.65 -18.64
N MET A 261 10.54 -30.32 -18.49
CA MET A 261 10.53 -29.36 -19.59
C MET A 261 11.93 -29.18 -20.21
N GLU A 262 12.97 -29.40 -19.41
CA GLU A 262 14.38 -29.42 -19.81
C GLU A 262 14.99 -30.78 -19.44
N PRO A 263 16.03 -31.25 -20.16
CA PRO A 263 16.77 -32.43 -19.75
C PRO A 263 17.30 -32.27 -18.33
N GLN A 264 17.02 -33.25 -17.47
CA GLN A 264 17.51 -33.24 -16.11
C GLN A 264 19.03 -33.48 -16.09
N VAL A 265 19.76 -32.48 -15.59
CA VAL A 265 21.19 -32.60 -15.24
C VAL A 265 21.44 -32.37 -13.75
N ILE A 266 20.45 -31.87 -13.03
CA ILE A 266 20.50 -31.61 -11.59
C ILE A 266 20.11 -32.88 -10.83
N ASP A 267 20.91 -33.23 -9.82
CA ASP A 267 20.50 -34.15 -8.77
C ASP A 267 19.68 -33.36 -7.72
N PHE A 268 18.42 -33.72 -7.60
CA PHE A 268 17.47 -33.04 -6.71
C PHE A 268 17.50 -33.59 -5.28
N GLY A 269 18.12 -34.75 -5.04
CA GLY A 269 18.10 -35.42 -3.74
C GLY A 269 16.68 -35.57 -3.17
N GLU A 270 16.50 -35.24 -1.90
CA GLU A 270 15.20 -35.24 -1.20
C GLU A 270 14.17 -34.22 -1.76
N TYR A 271 14.64 -33.27 -2.59
CA TYR A 271 13.78 -32.28 -3.25
C TYR A 271 13.30 -32.74 -4.63
N GLY A 272 13.59 -33.99 -5.02
CA GLY A 272 13.14 -34.60 -6.26
C GLY A 272 11.65 -34.96 -6.28
N LEU A 273 11.24 -35.56 -7.40
CA LEU A 273 9.92 -36.20 -7.54
C LEU A 273 9.93 -37.56 -6.82
N GLY A 274 8.79 -37.92 -6.23
CA GLY A 274 8.59 -39.23 -5.63
C GLY A 274 8.25 -40.31 -6.66
N GLU A 275 8.19 -41.56 -6.19
CA GLU A 275 7.97 -42.74 -7.05
C GLU A 275 6.54 -43.30 -6.98
N VAL A 276 5.70 -42.78 -6.08
CA VAL A 276 4.35 -43.33 -5.83
C VAL A 276 3.42 -43.08 -7.01
N ARG A 277 3.48 -41.88 -7.61
CA ARG A 277 2.68 -41.49 -8.78
C ARG A 277 3.53 -40.70 -9.75
N SER A 278 3.24 -40.83 -11.04
CA SER A 278 4.03 -40.17 -12.08
C SER A 278 3.59 -38.72 -12.35
N LEU A 279 4.52 -37.88 -12.79
CA LEU A 279 4.24 -36.55 -13.35
C LEU A 279 3.26 -36.64 -14.53
N ALA A 280 3.44 -37.63 -15.42
CA ALA A 280 2.59 -37.84 -16.58
C ALA A 280 1.13 -38.18 -16.21
N GLU A 281 0.89 -38.81 -15.06
CA GLU A 281 -0.48 -39.00 -14.56
C GLU A 281 -1.10 -37.68 -14.12
N LEU A 282 -0.34 -36.83 -13.40
CA LEU A 282 -0.81 -35.51 -12.98
C LEU A 282 -1.15 -34.64 -14.19
N GLU A 283 -0.27 -34.61 -15.20
CA GLU A 283 -0.47 -33.89 -16.46
C GLU A 283 -1.78 -34.30 -17.14
N ARG A 284 -2.04 -35.60 -17.25
CA ARG A 284 -3.29 -36.13 -17.83
C ARG A 284 -4.52 -35.70 -17.02
N ARG A 285 -4.46 -35.78 -15.70
CA ARG A 285 -5.57 -35.43 -14.82
C ARG A 285 -5.90 -33.93 -14.83
N LEU A 286 -4.88 -33.08 -14.87
CA LEU A 286 -5.03 -31.62 -14.97
C LEU A 286 -5.28 -31.14 -16.41
N ASN A 287 -5.19 -32.04 -17.40
CA ASN A 287 -5.22 -31.73 -18.82
C ASN A 287 -4.20 -30.63 -19.18
N ILE A 288 -2.97 -30.80 -18.70
CA ILE A 288 -1.84 -29.91 -18.99
C ILE A 288 -0.69 -30.68 -19.63
N ASN A 289 0.23 -29.96 -20.27
CA ASN A 289 1.51 -30.50 -20.68
C ASN A 289 2.59 -29.46 -20.40
N PHE A 290 3.48 -29.77 -19.46
CA PHE A 290 4.55 -28.88 -19.03
C PHE A 290 5.55 -28.63 -20.16
N ALA A 291 6.01 -29.68 -20.84
CA ALA A 291 7.01 -29.58 -21.91
C ALA A 291 6.55 -28.73 -23.10
N LYS A 292 5.25 -28.72 -23.39
CA LYS A 292 4.64 -27.98 -24.52
C LYS A 292 3.88 -26.71 -24.10
N PHE A 293 3.84 -26.40 -22.80
CA PHE A 293 3.07 -25.28 -22.23
C PHE A 293 1.59 -25.29 -22.65
N MET A 294 0.95 -26.45 -22.60
CA MET A 294 -0.46 -26.63 -23.01
C MET A 294 -1.40 -26.81 -21.82
N ILE A 295 -2.63 -26.32 -21.98
CA ILE A 295 -3.76 -26.58 -21.08
C ILE A 295 -4.97 -26.84 -21.98
N GLY A 296 -5.66 -27.96 -21.78
CA GLY A 296 -6.81 -28.31 -22.62
C GLY A 296 -6.46 -28.73 -24.05
N GLY A 297 -5.22 -29.15 -24.30
CA GLY A 297 -4.72 -29.43 -25.66
C GLY A 297 -4.32 -28.19 -26.47
N GLU A 298 -4.49 -26.98 -25.93
CA GLU A 298 -4.07 -25.73 -26.56
C GLU A 298 -2.85 -25.13 -25.86
N THR A 299 -1.93 -24.55 -26.62
CA THR A 299 -0.84 -23.74 -26.05
C THR A 299 -1.42 -22.52 -25.35
N LYS A 300 -1.46 -22.54 -24.02
CA LYS A 300 -1.91 -21.42 -23.18
C LYS A 300 -0.71 -20.65 -22.63
N LEU A 301 0.14 -20.18 -23.52
CA LEU A 301 1.18 -19.24 -23.15
C LEU A 301 0.57 -17.87 -22.92
N ASN A 302 0.96 -17.23 -21.83
CA ASN A 302 0.67 -15.83 -21.63
C ASN A 302 1.36 -15.01 -22.72
N THR A 303 0.60 -14.51 -23.69
CA THR A 303 1.08 -13.67 -24.80
C THR A 303 1.44 -12.24 -24.38
N ILE A 304 1.57 -11.97 -23.08
CA ILE A 304 2.09 -10.71 -22.49
C ILE A 304 3.59 -10.46 -22.80
N GLN A 305 4.17 -11.15 -23.79
CA GLN A 305 5.37 -10.65 -24.48
C GLN A 305 5.09 -9.84 -25.75
N ARG A 306 3.82 -9.62 -26.14
CA ARG A 306 3.50 -8.48 -27.03
C ARG A 306 3.75 -7.12 -26.35
N ASP A 307 3.92 -7.06 -25.04
CA ASP A 307 4.22 -5.82 -24.29
C ASP A 307 5.70 -5.47 -24.11
N ARG A 308 6.64 -6.30 -24.58
CA ARG A 308 8.09 -5.99 -24.53
C ARG A 308 8.67 -5.55 -25.86
N GLN A 309 8.12 -5.98 -27.00
CA GLN A 309 8.47 -5.43 -28.33
C GLN A 309 7.64 -4.21 -28.72
N ALA A 310 6.41 -4.05 -28.19
CA ALA A 310 5.65 -2.79 -28.24
C ALA A 310 6.25 -1.67 -27.34
N LYS A 311 7.35 -1.92 -26.63
CA LYS A 311 8.14 -0.87 -25.96
C LYS A 311 9.13 -0.15 -26.89
N LYS A 312 9.33 -0.65 -28.11
CA LYS A 312 10.18 0.01 -29.12
C LYS A 312 9.40 0.78 -30.19
N VAL A 313 8.08 0.61 -30.24
CA VAL A 313 7.19 1.46 -31.03
C VAL A 313 6.17 2.03 -30.05
N GLY A 314 6.47 3.23 -29.53
CA GLY A 314 5.75 3.86 -28.44
C GLY A 314 4.28 4.17 -28.76
N ILE A 315 3.52 4.34 -27.68
CA ILE A 315 2.09 4.72 -27.57
C ILE A 315 1.12 3.51 -27.63
N ASN A 316 0.45 3.12 -26.50
CA ASN A 316 -0.99 2.71 -26.57
C ASN A 316 -1.82 2.24 -25.33
N HIS A 317 -1.36 2.09 -24.09
CA HIS A 317 -2.31 1.85 -22.97
C HIS A 317 -2.13 2.83 -21.81
N LYS A 318 -1.04 2.77 -21.04
CA LYS A 318 -0.80 3.67 -19.89
C LYS A 318 -0.90 5.18 -20.16
N LEU A 319 -0.68 5.60 -21.41
CA LEU A 319 -0.90 6.99 -21.84
C LEU A 319 -2.40 7.30 -21.93
N ARG A 320 -3.22 6.38 -22.46
CA ARG A 320 -4.68 6.55 -22.56
C ARG A 320 -5.34 6.71 -21.20
N GLU A 321 -5.05 5.87 -20.20
CA GLU A 321 -5.68 6.04 -18.88
C GLU A 321 -5.16 7.29 -18.15
N ARG A 322 -3.90 7.69 -18.38
CA ARG A 322 -3.36 8.96 -17.89
C ARG A 322 -4.11 10.15 -18.51
N ASP A 323 -4.25 10.14 -19.83
CA ASP A 323 -4.85 11.24 -20.58
C ASP A 323 -6.35 11.34 -20.27
N ILE A 324 -7.04 10.20 -20.07
CA ILE A 324 -8.40 10.16 -19.52
C ILE A 324 -8.46 10.82 -18.15
N LEU A 325 -7.52 10.51 -17.26
CA LEU A 325 -7.53 11.08 -15.92
C LEU A 325 -7.29 12.59 -15.94
N LEU A 326 -6.36 13.06 -16.79
CA LEU A 326 -6.14 14.49 -17.02
C LEU A 326 -7.41 15.17 -17.53
N TYR A 327 -8.03 14.63 -18.57
CA TYR A 327 -9.30 15.12 -19.11
C TYR A 327 -10.40 15.19 -18.04
N CYS A 328 -10.54 14.16 -17.20
CA CYS A 328 -11.54 14.16 -16.14
C CYS A 328 -11.27 15.23 -15.06
N THR A 329 -10.01 15.62 -14.86
CA THR A 329 -9.60 16.64 -13.90
C THR A 329 -9.64 18.07 -14.45
N GLN A 330 -9.79 18.22 -15.78
CA GLN A 330 -9.88 19.53 -16.41
C GLN A 330 -11.19 20.24 -16.03
N PRO A 331 -11.19 21.59 -15.95
CA PRO A 331 -12.40 22.37 -15.73
C PRO A 331 -13.44 22.17 -16.82
N GLN A 332 -14.73 22.08 -16.45
CA GLN A 332 -15.80 21.77 -17.40
C GLN A 332 -15.95 22.79 -18.54
N HIS A 333 -15.71 24.07 -18.27
CA HIS A 333 -15.85 25.15 -19.25
C HIS A 333 -14.73 25.19 -20.32
N GLN A 334 -13.70 24.36 -20.20
CA GLN A 334 -12.55 24.28 -21.12
C GLN A 334 -12.56 23.02 -21.99
N LEU A 335 -13.58 22.17 -21.86
CA LEU A 335 -13.62 20.90 -22.58
C LEU A 335 -14.07 21.08 -24.03
N SER A 336 -13.37 20.40 -24.93
CA SER A 336 -13.74 20.21 -26.33
C SER A 336 -13.61 18.72 -26.70
N GLY A 337 -14.31 18.29 -27.76
CA GLY A 337 -14.23 16.90 -28.22
C GLY A 337 -14.96 15.88 -27.35
N GLU A 338 -16.10 16.24 -26.73
CA GLU A 338 -16.87 15.31 -25.88
C GLU A 338 -17.19 13.98 -26.57
N GLU A 339 -17.60 14.02 -27.84
CA GLU A 339 -17.90 12.81 -28.62
C GLU A 339 -16.66 11.90 -28.83
N GLU A 340 -15.48 12.50 -28.98
CA GLU A 340 -14.21 11.74 -29.06
C GLU A 340 -13.90 11.05 -27.73
N TRP A 341 -14.05 11.78 -26.61
CA TRP A 341 -13.84 11.23 -25.27
C TRP A 341 -14.87 10.17 -24.90
N LYS A 342 -16.14 10.34 -25.28
CA LYS A 342 -17.17 9.29 -25.14
C LYS A 342 -16.76 8.02 -25.86
N ALA A 343 -16.28 8.12 -27.10
CA ALA A 343 -15.79 6.96 -27.85
C ALA A 343 -14.58 6.29 -27.19
N ILE A 344 -13.65 7.06 -26.63
CA ILE A 344 -12.49 6.53 -25.89
C ILE A 344 -12.94 5.82 -24.60
N LEU A 345 -13.83 6.45 -23.83
CA LEU A 345 -14.32 5.96 -22.53
C LEU A 345 -15.20 4.71 -22.66
N THR A 346 -16.00 4.61 -23.72
CA THR A 346 -16.82 3.42 -24.02
C THR A 346 -16.04 2.30 -24.71
N GLY A 347 -14.77 2.55 -25.06
CA GLY A 347 -13.88 1.58 -25.68
C GLY A 347 -13.33 0.50 -24.72
N ARG A 348 -12.33 -0.26 -25.20
CA ARG A 348 -11.64 -1.26 -24.38
C ARG A 348 -10.61 -0.60 -23.46
N LEU A 349 -11.01 -0.34 -22.21
CA LEU A 349 -10.16 0.20 -21.14
C LEU A 349 -9.97 -0.79 -20.00
N ASP A 350 -8.82 -0.72 -19.32
CA ASP A 350 -8.63 -1.36 -18.02
C ASP A 350 -9.27 -0.48 -16.93
N TRP A 351 -10.58 -0.62 -16.77
CA TRP A 351 -11.36 0.16 -15.81
C TRP A 351 -10.87 0.01 -14.37
N LYS A 352 -10.43 -1.18 -13.98
CA LYS A 352 -9.90 -1.43 -12.64
C LYS A 352 -8.62 -0.63 -12.41
N TYR A 353 -7.72 -0.60 -13.40
CA TYR A 353 -6.51 0.23 -13.33
C TYR A 353 -6.84 1.73 -13.30
N LEU A 354 -7.76 2.20 -14.15
CA LEU A 354 -8.17 3.60 -14.19
C LEU A 354 -8.80 4.07 -12.87
N ILE A 355 -9.73 3.29 -12.30
CA ILE A 355 -10.35 3.59 -11.00
C ILE A 355 -9.29 3.62 -9.91
N GLY A 356 -8.39 2.63 -9.85
CA GLY A 356 -7.30 2.60 -8.89
C GLY A 356 -6.36 3.80 -9.02
N LEU A 357 -6.06 4.23 -10.25
CA LEU A 357 -5.25 5.42 -10.52
C LEU A 357 -5.98 6.70 -10.07
N ALA A 358 -7.27 6.83 -10.36
CA ALA A 358 -8.09 7.97 -9.94
C ALA A 358 -8.15 8.11 -8.41
N ILE A 359 -8.35 6.99 -7.70
CA ILE A 359 -8.32 6.96 -6.23
C ILE A 359 -6.94 7.37 -5.70
N LYS A 360 -5.84 6.86 -6.30
CA LYS A 360 -4.47 7.18 -5.90
C LYS A 360 -4.13 8.66 -6.09
N HIS A 361 -4.58 9.26 -7.18
CA HIS A 361 -4.39 10.69 -7.49
C HIS A 361 -5.39 11.60 -6.77
N GLY A 362 -6.39 11.04 -6.06
CA GLY A 362 -7.38 11.79 -5.30
C GLY A 362 -8.52 12.38 -6.13
N VAL A 363 -8.69 11.93 -7.38
CA VAL A 363 -9.60 12.55 -8.36
C VAL A 363 -10.70 11.59 -8.84
N PHE A 364 -10.95 10.52 -8.08
CA PHE A 364 -12.06 9.61 -8.35
C PHE A 364 -13.43 10.30 -8.44
N PRO A 365 -13.79 11.25 -7.54
CA PRO A 365 -15.08 11.94 -7.66
C PRO A 365 -15.21 12.74 -8.96
N LEU A 366 -14.13 13.38 -9.41
CA LEU A 366 -14.09 14.12 -10.68
C LEU A 366 -14.24 13.19 -11.88
N LEU A 367 -13.60 12.01 -11.84
CA LEU A 367 -13.84 10.95 -12.84
C LEU A 367 -15.32 10.56 -12.86
N PHE A 368 -15.91 10.25 -11.70
CA PHE A 368 -17.30 9.81 -11.63
C PHE A 368 -18.28 10.90 -12.12
N GLN A 369 -18.10 12.14 -11.68
CA GLN A 369 -18.88 13.30 -12.13
C GLN A 369 -18.74 13.52 -13.64
N ARG A 370 -17.54 13.35 -14.21
CA ARG A 370 -17.32 13.47 -15.66
C ARG A 370 -18.08 12.38 -16.43
N LEU A 371 -18.06 11.14 -15.96
CA LEU A 371 -18.81 10.05 -16.58
C LEU A 371 -20.32 10.27 -16.51
N GLN A 372 -20.82 10.88 -15.43
CA GLN A 372 -22.21 11.30 -15.31
C GLN A 372 -22.55 12.43 -16.28
N ALA A 373 -21.71 13.47 -16.36
CA ALA A 373 -21.93 14.62 -17.23
C ALA A 373 -21.95 14.24 -18.72
N LEU A 374 -21.16 13.23 -19.10
CA LEU A 374 -21.14 12.69 -20.47
C LEU A 374 -22.28 11.71 -20.77
N ASP A 375 -23.12 11.36 -19.78
CA ASP A 375 -24.22 10.40 -19.87
C ASP A 375 -23.82 8.99 -20.36
N ILE A 376 -22.57 8.57 -20.13
CA ILE A 376 -22.06 7.27 -20.62
C ILE A 376 -22.04 6.17 -19.56
N LEU A 377 -22.43 6.46 -18.31
CA LEU A 377 -22.43 5.45 -17.25
C LEU A 377 -23.27 4.22 -17.60
N ALA A 378 -24.38 4.41 -18.32
CA ALA A 378 -25.25 3.31 -18.75
C ALA A 378 -24.61 2.43 -19.85
N ASP A 379 -23.68 2.99 -20.62
CA ASP A 379 -23.02 2.33 -21.76
C ASP A 379 -21.80 1.51 -21.34
N LEU A 380 -21.29 1.71 -20.12
CA LEU A 380 -20.14 0.97 -19.60
C LEU A 380 -20.48 -0.50 -19.32
N PRO A 381 -19.49 -1.42 -19.27
CA PRO A 381 -19.73 -2.79 -18.84
C PRO A 381 -20.41 -2.86 -17.45
N LYS A 382 -21.40 -3.75 -17.27
CA LYS A 382 -22.18 -3.84 -16.02
C LYS A 382 -21.34 -3.93 -14.74
N HIS A 383 -20.25 -4.69 -14.77
CA HIS A 383 -19.34 -4.81 -13.62
C HIS A 383 -18.66 -3.47 -13.27
N THR A 384 -18.21 -2.72 -14.29
CA THR A 384 -17.63 -1.38 -14.14
C THR A 384 -18.65 -0.40 -13.56
N GLN A 385 -19.90 -0.44 -14.04
CA GLN A 385 -20.97 0.41 -13.49
C GLN A 385 -21.19 0.15 -12.00
N GLN A 386 -21.20 -1.12 -11.60
CA GLN A 386 -21.37 -1.52 -10.21
C GLN A 386 -20.19 -1.06 -9.35
N GLU A 387 -18.96 -1.25 -9.82
CA GLU A 387 -17.73 -0.83 -9.15
C GLU A 387 -17.70 0.70 -8.95
N LEU A 388 -17.94 1.49 -10.01
CA LEU A 388 -18.01 2.95 -9.94
C LEU A 388 -19.08 3.43 -8.95
N LYS A 389 -20.29 2.87 -9.01
CA LYS A 389 -21.39 3.24 -8.09
C LYS A 389 -21.08 2.86 -6.65
N GLN A 390 -20.45 1.71 -6.42
CA GLN A 390 -20.05 1.25 -5.08
C GLN A 390 -18.96 2.14 -4.48
N GLU A 391 -17.93 2.47 -5.26
CA GLU A 391 -16.86 3.38 -4.84
C GLU A 391 -17.41 4.79 -4.58
N TYR A 392 -18.30 5.30 -5.43
CA TYR A 392 -18.92 6.61 -5.21
C TYR A 392 -19.82 6.63 -3.96
N ARG A 393 -20.61 5.59 -3.70
CA ARG A 393 -21.37 5.45 -2.43
C ARG A 393 -20.44 5.43 -1.22
N SER A 394 -19.33 4.72 -1.30
CA SER A 394 -18.33 4.66 -0.22
C SER A 394 -17.67 6.02 0.00
N HIS A 395 -17.42 6.76 -1.08
CA HIS A 395 -16.93 8.14 -1.03
C HIS A 395 -17.91 9.09 -0.35
N ILE A 396 -19.20 9.03 -0.67
CA ILE A 396 -20.25 9.84 -0.01
C ILE A 396 -20.26 9.60 1.50
N ILE A 397 -20.34 8.33 1.91
CA ILE A 397 -20.39 7.95 3.33
C ILE A 397 -19.12 8.44 4.04
N ARG A 398 -17.95 8.20 3.45
CA ARG A 398 -16.67 8.59 4.03
C ARG A 398 -16.56 10.12 4.21
N ASN A 399 -16.88 10.91 3.19
CA ASN A 399 -16.78 12.36 3.26
C ASN A 399 -17.75 12.95 4.28
N SER A 400 -18.98 12.42 4.33
CA SER A 400 -19.98 12.83 5.33
C SER A 400 -19.50 12.55 6.76
N ASN A 401 -18.93 11.36 6.99
CA ASN A 401 -18.40 11.01 8.30
C ASN A 401 -17.22 11.93 8.69
N TYR A 402 -16.34 12.29 7.74
CA TYR A 402 -15.23 13.21 8.01
C TYR A 402 -15.69 14.63 8.33
N GLU A 403 -16.74 15.13 7.66
CA GLU A 403 -17.33 16.43 8.00
C GLU A 403 -17.90 16.43 9.42
N GLN A 404 -18.67 15.38 9.77
CA GLN A 404 -19.24 15.25 11.11
C GLN A 404 -18.18 15.12 12.20
N GLU A 405 -17.12 14.35 11.96
CA GLU A 405 -16.00 14.22 12.89
C GLU A 405 -15.26 15.56 13.02
N LEU A 406 -15.01 16.27 11.92
CA LEU A 406 -14.39 17.59 11.96
C LEU A 406 -15.21 18.57 12.81
N ALA A 407 -16.52 18.63 12.61
CA ALA A 407 -17.42 19.47 13.41
C ALA A 407 -17.33 19.13 14.91
N SER A 408 -17.36 17.83 15.23
CA SER A 408 -17.28 17.33 16.62
C SER A 408 -15.94 17.68 17.28
N LEU A 409 -14.84 17.57 16.54
CA LEU A 409 -13.49 17.87 17.04
C LEU A 409 -13.25 19.36 17.23
N VAL A 410 -13.74 20.19 16.32
CA VAL A 410 -13.66 21.64 16.46
C VAL A 410 -14.46 22.10 17.66
N GLN A 411 -15.69 21.60 17.82
CA GLN A 411 -16.51 21.88 19.00
C GLN A 411 -15.81 21.43 20.30
N LEU A 412 -15.24 20.22 20.32
CA LEU A 412 -14.49 19.71 21.47
C LEU A 412 -13.33 20.63 21.85
N LEU A 413 -12.49 21.02 20.89
CA LEU A 413 -11.34 21.88 21.15
C LEU A 413 -11.77 23.30 21.56
N ASP A 414 -12.87 23.81 21.00
CA ASP A 414 -13.48 25.08 21.38
C ASP A 414 -13.98 25.09 22.84
N THR A 415 -14.58 23.99 23.33
CA THR A 415 -14.95 23.88 24.77
C THR A 415 -13.76 23.97 25.72
N HIS A 416 -12.55 23.70 25.21
CA HIS A 416 -11.28 23.84 25.91
C HIS A 416 -10.55 25.15 25.58
N GLN A 417 -11.19 26.09 24.88
CA GLN A 417 -10.63 27.38 24.45
C GLN A 417 -9.40 27.25 23.56
N ILE A 418 -9.29 26.16 22.80
CA ILE A 418 -8.22 25.94 21.84
C ILE A 418 -8.71 26.30 20.45
N SER A 419 -8.22 27.41 19.91
CA SER A 419 -8.49 27.81 18.52
C SER A 419 -7.85 26.82 17.54
N VAL A 420 -8.63 26.44 16.52
CA VAL A 420 -8.23 25.46 15.49
C VAL A 420 -8.47 26.05 14.10
N LEU A 421 -7.47 25.94 13.23
CA LEU A 421 -7.61 26.18 11.80
C LEU A 421 -7.69 24.84 11.05
N ALA A 422 -8.79 24.58 10.35
CA ALA A 422 -8.95 23.41 9.50
C ALA A 422 -8.84 23.82 8.03
N TYR A 423 -7.75 23.47 7.36
CA TYR A 423 -7.38 24.10 6.08
C TYR A 423 -7.27 23.12 4.91
N LYS A 424 -7.64 21.85 5.11
CA LYS A 424 -7.78 20.83 4.05
C LYS A 424 -9.04 20.00 4.30
N GLY A 425 -9.04 18.73 3.90
CA GLY A 425 -10.15 17.80 4.17
C GLY A 425 -11.52 18.34 3.71
N PRO A 426 -12.56 18.23 4.55
CA PRO A 426 -13.88 18.78 4.31
C PRO A 426 -13.89 20.29 4.07
N SER A 427 -13.13 21.06 4.86
CA SER A 427 -13.17 22.53 4.81
C SER A 427 -12.71 23.07 3.45
N LEU A 428 -11.63 22.51 2.90
CA LEU A 428 -11.16 22.85 1.56
C LEU A 428 -12.11 22.38 0.45
N ALA A 429 -12.77 21.23 0.64
CA ALA A 429 -13.77 20.76 -0.32
C ALA A 429 -14.91 21.76 -0.47
N ILE A 430 -15.47 22.22 0.65
CA ILE A 430 -16.58 23.18 0.65
C ILE A 430 -16.11 24.55 0.15
N ALA A 431 -14.99 25.07 0.65
CA ALA A 431 -14.54 26.42 0.33
C ALA A 431 -14.02 26.60 -1.11
N ALA A 432 -13.36 25.58 -1.66
CA ALA A 432 -12.80 25.66 -3.02
C ALA A 432 -13.73 25.05 -4.09
N TYR A 433 -14.40 23.93 -3.79
CA TYR A 433 -15.22 23.22 -4.78
C TYR A 433 -16.71 23.54 -4.64
N GLY A 434 -17.16 24.13 -3.52
CA GLY A 434 -18.57 24.37 -3.24
C GLY A 434 -19.37 23.09 -2.92
N ASP A 435 -18.74 21.93 -2.95
CA ASP A 435 -19.34 20.61 -2.75
C ASP A 435 -18.38 19.70 -1.99
N LEU A 436 -18.83 19.21 -0.82
CA LEU A 436 -18.10 18.23 -0.01
C LEU A 436 -17.72 16.98 -0.81
N LEU A 437 -18.56 16.56 -1.76
CA LEU A 437 -18.38 15.32 -2.52
C LEU A 437 -17.41 15.46 -3.69
N ALA A 438 -17.10 16.68 -4.14
CA ALA A 438 -16.23 16.91 -5.28
C ALA A 438 -14.74 16.61 -5.00
N ARG A 439 -14.34 16.59 -3.73
CA ARG A 439 -12.94 16.40 -3.31
C ARG A 439 -12.73 15.11 -2.52
N GLN A 440 -11.69 14.35 -2.86
CA GLN A 440 -11.28 13.17 -2.09
C GLN A 440 -10.26 13.52 -1.01
N PHE A 441 -10.47 13.04 0.22
CA PHE A 441 -9.53 13.14 1.33
C PHE A 441 -9.55 11.89 2.22
N SER A 442 -8.55 11.74 3.09
CA SER A 442 -8.32 10.54 3.90
C SER A 442 -7.93 10.82 5.35
N ASP A 443 -7.94 12.09 5.73
CA ASP A 443 -7.45 12.63 7.00
C ASP A 443 -8.04 14.02 7.23
N LEU A 444 -8.02 14.45 8.50
CA LEU A 444 -8.37 15.81 8.93
C LEU A 444 -7.11 16.55 9.32
N ASP A 445 -6.77 17.63 8.61
CA ASP A 445 -5.67 18.52 8.96
C ASP A 445 -6.16 19.60 9.93
N LEU A 446 -5.71 19.53 11.19
CA LEU A 446 -6.03 20.51 12.23
C LEU A 446 -4.75 21.25 12.64
N LEU A 447 -4.72 22.57 12.49
CA LEU A 447 -3.61 23.41 12.94
C LEU A 447 -4.01 24.14 14.22
N VAL A 448 -3.20 24.00 15.26
CA VAL A 448 -3.36 24.68 16.56
C VAL A 448 -2.11 25.50 16.88
N ALA A 449 -2.26 26.47 17.80
CA ALA A 449 -1.11 27.23 18.28
C ALA A 449 -0.08 26.28 18.95
N PRO A 450 1.24 26.50 18.76
CA PRO A 450 2.28 25.64 19.30
C PRO A 450 2.19 25.36 20.80
N GLU A 451 1.76 26.34 21.58
CA GLU A 451 1.56 26.28 23.03
C GLU A 451 0.44 25.33 23.46
N TYR A 452 -0.63 25.21 22.64
CA TYR A 452 -1.78 24.34 22.93
C TYR A 452 -1.66 22.95 22.33
N PHE A 453 -0.62 22.68 21.54
CA PHE A 453 -0.49 21.42 20.82
C PHE A 453 -0.49 20.17 21.72
N GLU A 454 0.26 20.22 22.83
CA GLU A 454 0.31 19.09 23.77
C GLU A 454 -1.02 18.89 24.49
N GLU A 455 -1.73 19.98 24.78
CA GLU A 455 -3.06 19.95 25.38
C GLU A 455 -4.10 19.38 24.42
N ALA A 456 -4.13 19.86 23.17
CA ALA A 456 -4.99 19.33 22.11
C ALA A 456 -4.76 17.84 21.91
N LYS A 457 -3.50 17.39 21.83
CA LYS A 457 -3.16 15.96 21.76
C LYS A 457 -3.74 15.17 22.94
N ASN A 458 -3.62 15.69 24.16
CA ASN A 458 -4.13 15.03 25.36
C ASN A 458 -5.66 14.95 25.36
N ILE A 459 -6.35 16.00 24.93
CA ILE A 459 -7.82 16.03 24.77
C ILE A 459 -8.26 14.97 23.75
N LEU A 460 -7.65 14.96 22.56
CA LEU A 460 -7.94 13.98 21.51
C LEU A 460 -7.72 12.54 22.00
N THR A 461 -6.65 12.32 22.77
CA THR A 461 -6.35 10.99 23.32
C THR A 461 -7.40 10.52 24.32
N LYS A 462 -7.97 11.42 25.13
CA LYS A 462 -9.05 11.10 26.08
C LYS A 462 -10.35 10.67 25.40
N VAL A 463 -10.64 11.20 24.21
CA VAL A 463 -11.84 10.86 23.43
C VAL A 463 -11.63 9.70 22.45
N GLY A 464 -10.53 8.94 22.59
CA GLY A 464 -10.35 7.65 21.91
C GLY A 464 -9.39 7.67 20.72
N TYR A 465 -8.72 8.78 20.44
CA TYR A 465 -7.62 8.81 19.48
C TYR A 465 -6.36 8.19 20.05
N ARG A 466 -5.64 7.42 19.23
CA ARG A 466 -4.30 6.94 19.59
C ARG A 466 -3.29 7.32 18.53
N LEU A 467 -2.07 7.49 18.99
CA LEU A 467 -0.94 7.85 18.15
C LEU A 467 -0.59 6.71 17.19
N LEU A 468 -0.57 6.99 15.89
CA LEU A 468 -0.14 6.03 14.86
C LEU A 468 1.34 6.11 14.56
N THR A 469 1.91 7.31 14.60
CA THR A 469 3.33 7.55 14.38
C THR A 469 3.93 8.13 15.65
N PRO A 470 4.93 7.49 16.27
CA PRO A 470 5.61 8.10 17.39
C PRO A 470 6.45 9.26 16.86
N HIS A 471 5.89 10.47 16.84
CA HIS A 471 6.50 11.75 16.41
C HIS A 471 7.16 11.70 15.03
N THR A 472 6.68 12.50 14.08
CA THR A 472 7.40 12.64 12.81
C THR A 472 8.82 13.14 13.07
N ASP A 473 9.76 12.80 12.18
CA ASP A 473 11.20 13.10 12.30
C ASP A 473 11.52 14.60 12.51
N HIS A 474 10.52 15.49 12.49
CA HIS A 474 10.67 16.94 12.61
C HIS A 474 9.67 17.62 13.57
N ALA A 475 8.88 16.84 14.33
CA ALA A 475 8.04 17.28 15.46
C ALA A 475 7.05 18.44 15.19
N PHE A 476 6.62 18.64 13.94
CA PHE A 476 5.67 19.71 13.57
C PHE A 476 4.23 19.20 13.46
N ASP A 477 4.05 17.88 13.33
CA ASP A 477 2.76 17.20 13.18
C ASP A 477 2.73 15.84 13.92
N LEU A 478 1.52 15.32 14.18
CA LEU A 478 1.26 14.00 14.74
C LEU A 478 0.03 13.38 14.08
N VAL A 479 0.17 12.12 13.66
CA VAL A 479 -0.97 11.35 13.14
C VAL A 479 -1.64 10.57 14.27
N LEU A 480 -2.88 10.93 14.53
CA LEU A 480 -3.77 10.30 15.50
C LEU A 480 -4.84 9.50 14.76
N ARG A 481 -5.23 8.32 15.26
CA ARG A 481 -6.36 7.56 14.70
C ARG A 481 -7.35 7.18 15.77
N ASN A 482 -8.63 7.43 15.50
CA ASN A 482 -9.72 7.00 16.34
C ASN A 482 -9.85 5.47 16.29
N HIS A 483 -9.92 4.81 17.44
CA HIS A 483 -10.03 3.35 17.47
C HIS A 483 -11.38 2.81 16.97
N GLN A 484 -12.45 3.59 17.15
CA GLN A 484 -13.80 3.23 16.76
C GLN A 484 -14.08 3.66 15.31
N SER A 485 -13.97 4.95 15.00
CA SER A 485 -14.28 5.48 13.66
C SER A 485 -13.20 5.20 12.62
N ARG A 486 -11.99 4.78 13.05
CA ARG A 486 -10.81 4.53 12.19
C ARG A 486 -10.30 5.76 11.44
N MET A 487 -10.86 6.93 11.68
CA MET A 487 -10.44 8.19 11.05
C MET A 487 -9.09 8.65 11.55
N ALA A 488 -8.30 9.21 10.63
CA ALA A 488 -7.02 9.82 10.92
C ALA A 488 -7.16 11.33 11.06
N ILE A 489 -6.50 11.89 12.08
CA ILE A 489 -6.25 13.32 12.22
C ILE A 489 -4.75 13.53 12.03
N ASP A 490 -4.39 14.51 11.23
CA ASP A 490 -3.07 15.11 11.22
C ASP A 490 -3.12 16.40 12.05
N LEU A 491 -2.63 16.32 13.29
CA LEU A 491 -2.59 17.47 14.21
C LEU A 491 -1.28 18.21 14.01
N HIS A 492 -1.34 19.47 13.63
CA HIS A 492 -0.21 20.34 13.30
C HIS A 492 0.01 21.40 14.39
N ARG A 493 1.27 21.65 14.78
CA ARG A 493 1.68 22.86 15.54
C ARG A 493 2.29 23.94 14.67
N ALA A 494 2.58 23.63 13.41
CA ALA A 494 3.10 24.58 12.44
C ALA A 494 2.64 24.15 11.06
N ALA A 495 2.32 25.11 10.20
CA ALA A 495 1.81 24.82 8.86
C ALA A 495 2.85 24.14 7.94
N VAL A 496 4.13 24.24 8.29
CA VAL A 496 5.25 23.68 7.51
C VAL A 496 6.35 23.17 8.46
N PRO A 497 7.02 22.05 8.14
CA PRO A 497 8.20 21.62 8.89
C PRO A 497 9.30 22.69 8.93
N SER A 498 9.90 22.88 10.11
CA SER A 498 10.89 23.93 10.34
C SER A 498 12.16 23.84 9.47
N PHE A 499 12.45 22.67 8.90
CA PHE A 499 13.59 22.46 7.99
C PHE A 499 13.37 23.04 6.59
N TYR A 500 12.13 23.38 6.23
CA TYR A 500 11.87 24.13 5.00
C TYR A 500 12.28 25.61 5.12
N GLY A 501 12.67 26.10 6.30
CA GLY A 501 13.15 27.48 6.46
C GLY A 501 12.08 28.56 6.25
N PHE A 502 10.81 28.17 6.13
CA PHE A 502 9.66 29.07 6.07
C PHE A 502 9.09 29.25 7.48
N SER A 503 8.66 30.47 7.81
CA SER A 503 8.04 30.78 9.11
C SER A 503 6.65 31.34 8.87
N CYS A 504 5.65 30.47 8.92
CA CYS A 504 4.24 30.88 8.94
C CYS A 504 3.72 30.67 10.36
N ARG A 505 3.47 31.76 11.09
CA ARG A 505 2.98 31.72 12.46
C ARG A 505 1.48 31.42 12.48
N PHE A 506 1.03 30.71 13.51
CA PHE A 506 -0.38 30.42 13.69
C PHE A 506 -1.19 31.71 13.86
N GLU A 507 -0.66 32.67 14.61
CA GLU A 507 -1.35 33.94 14.90
C GLU A 507 -1.58 34.76 13.63
N ASP A 508 -0.60 34.81 12.73
CA ASP A 508 -0.73 35.51 11.45
C ASP A 508 -1.82 34.89 10.56
N LEU A 509 -1.96 33.56 10.60
CA LEU A 509 -2.99 32.84 9.84
C LEU A 509 -4.37 33.02 10.47
N LEU A 510 -4.44 33.03 11.80
CA LEU A 510 -5.68 33.20 12.55
C LEU A 510 -6.21 34.64 12.43
N GLU A 511 -5.35 35.65 12.41
CA GLU A 511 -5.72 37.06 12.28
C GLU A 511 -6.50 37.34 10.98
N ASN A 512 -6.11 36.69 9.89
CA ASN A 512 -6.78 36.80 8.58
C ASN A 512 -7.73 35.62 8.29
N ALA A 513 -8.01 34.78 9.29
CA ALA A 513 -8.87 33.61 9.09
C ALA A 513 -10.31 34.02 8.85
N HIS A 514 -11.03 33.20 8.07
CA HIS A 514 -12.46 33.33 7.86
C HIS A 514 -13.20 32.12 8.43
N SER A 515 -14.47 32.33 8.77
CA SER A 515 -15.38 31.28 9.20
C SER A 515 -15.96 30.55 7.99
N LEU A 516 -15.97 29.22 8.05
CA LEU A 516 -16.66 28.34 7.13
C LEU A 516 -17.76 27.59 7.88
N GLN A 517 -18.96 27.55 7.31
CA GLN A 517 -20.08 26.81 7.89
C GLN A 517 -20.02 25.34 7.45
N LEU A 518 -19.91 24.43 8.42
CA LEU A 518 -20.25 23.01 8.25
C LEU A 518 -21.71 22.78 8.66
N VAL A 519 -22.24 21.57 8.46
CA VAL A 519 -23.65 21.23 8.76
C VAL A 519 -24.14 21.79 10.11
N ASP A 520 -23.42 21.53 11.20
CA ASP A 520 -23.85 21.92 12.57
C ASP A 520 -22.80 22.75 13.35
N GLN A 521 -21.70 23.17 12.72
CA GLN A 521 -20.60 23.86 13.40
C GLN A 521 -19.89 24.86 12.47
N THR A 522 -19.44 25.97 13.03
CA THR A 522 -18.56 26.91 12.33
C THR A 522 -17.10 26.53 12.57
N VAL A 523 -16.30 26.51 11.51
CA VAL A 523 -14.87 26.18 11.57
C VAL A 523 -14.06 27.33 11.00
N MET A 524 -12.93 27.65 11.65
CA MET A 524 -12.02 28.67 11.15
C MET A 524 -11.05 28.10 10.12
N MET A 525 -10.78 28.86 9.07
CA MET A 525 -9.82 28.53 8.03
C MET A 525 -8.92 29.73 7.70
N PRO A 526 -7.67 29.51 7.26
CA PRO A 526 -6.86 30.57 6.67
C PRO A 526 -7.60 31.29 5.54
N SER A 527 -7.28 32.57 5.31
CA SER A 527 -7.75 33.32 4.13
C SER A 527 -7.46 32.55 2.83
N PRO A 528 -8.26 32.71 1.77
CA PRO A 528 -7.98 32.11 0.46
C PRO A 528 -6.55 32.42 -0.03
N GLU A 529 -6.04 33.62 0.22
CA GLU A 529 -4.69 34.06 -0.10
C GLU A 529 -3.62 33.24 0.63
N ASP A 530 -3.72 33.11 1.96
CA ASP A 530 -2.76 32.33 2.75
C ASP A 530 -2.90 30.83 2.46
N LEU A 531 -4.13 30.35 2.21
CA LEU A 531 -4.39 28.96 1.84
C LEU A 531 -3.71 28.59 0.53
N LEU A 532 -3.70 29.46 -0.47
CA LEU A 532 -2.99 29.26 -1.74
C LEU A 532 -1.48 29.08 -1.51
N LEU A 533 -0.89 29.82 -0.58
CA LEU A 533 0.52 29.67 -0.18
C LEU A 533 0.76 28.34 0.52
N LEU A 534 -0.10 27.96 1.47
CA LEU A 534 -0.01 26.70 2.21
C LEU A 534 -0.10 25.49 1.28
N LEU A 535 -1.02 25.49 0.33
CA LEU A 535 -1.17 24.43 -0.66
C LEU A 535 0.03 24.35 -1.61
N SER A 536 0.61 25.49 -1.99
CA SER A 536 1.83 25.53 -2.81
C SER A 536 3.02 24.90 -2.08
N ILE A 537 3.15 25.13 -0.78
CA ILE A 537 4.19 24.53 0.05
C ILE A 537 3.93 23.03 0.23
N HIS A 538 2.68 22.63 0.49
CA HIS A 538 2.28 21.23 0.62
C HIS A 538 2.56 20.44 -0.67
N GLY A 539 2.15 20.97 -1.82
CA GLY A 539 2.42 20.34 -3.11
C GLY A 539 3.91 20.19 -3.38
N LEU A 540 4.74 21.19 -3.04
CA LEU A 540 6.20 21.07 -3.15
C LEU A 540 6.77 19.99 -2.24
N LYS A 541 6.34 19.94 -0.96
CA LYS A 541 6.76 18.90 0.02
C LYS A 541 6.57 17.50 -0.55
N ASP A 542 5.43 17.27 -1.19
CA ASP A 542 5.04 15.96 -1.72
C ASP A 542 5.31 15.77 -3.22
N ARG A 543 6.08 16.70 -3.82
CA ARG A 543 6.53 16.69 -5.22
C ARG A 543 5.38 16.67 -6.24
N TRP A 544 4.25 17.26 -5.89
CA TRP A 544 3.08 17.37 -6.76
C TRP A 544 2.64 16.02 -7.36
N ARG A 545 2.83 14.91 -6.62
CA ARG A 545 2.58 13.53 -7.10
C ARG A 545 1.10 13.13 -7.18
N LYS A 546 0.17 14.03 -6.84
CA LYS A 546 -1.28 13.80 -6.94
C LYS A 546 -1.94 14.92 -7.72
N LEU A 547 -2.89 14.58 -8.59
CA LEU A 547 -3.63 15.55 -9.40
C LEU A 547 -4.53 16.42 -8.52
N ILE A 548 -5.07 15.89 -7.43
CA ILE A 548 -5.95 16.66 -6.55
C ILE A 548 -5.27 17.91 -5.99
N TRP A 549 -3.95 17.88 -5.74
CA TRP A 549 -3.23 19.06 -5.25
C TRP A 549 -3.11 20.16 -6.30
N LEU A 550 -2.99 19.80 -7.57
CA LEU A 550 -3.00 20.77 -8.67
C LEU A 550 -4.40 21.32 -8.91
N ARG A 551 -5.41 20.47 -8.75
CA ARG A 551 -6.82 20.87 -8.81
C ARG A 551 -7.19 21.82 -7.67
N ASP A 552 -6.72 21.57 -6.45
CA ASP A 552 -6.98 22.44 -5.29
C ASP A 552 -6.51 23.89 -5.55
N LEU A 553 -5.35 24.08 -6.19
CA LEU A 553 -4.89 25.43 -6.59
C LEU A 553 -5.81 26.08 -7.61
N TYR A 554 -6.24 25.32 -8.62
CA TYR A 554 -7.15 25.79 -9.65
C TYR A 554 -8.49 26.23 -9.01
N GLU A 555 -9.07 25.40 -8.14
CA GLU A 555 -10.40 25.65 -7.57
C GLU A 555 -10.42 26.88 -6.67
N ILE A 556 -9.43 27.07 -5.79
CA ILE A 556 -9.38 28.28 -4.94
C ILE A 556 -9.35 29.56 -5.76
N ILE A 557 -8.57 29.58 -6.85
CA ILE A 557 -8.44 30.76 -7.70
C ILE A 557 -9.75 31.07 -8.41
N HIS A 558 -10.51 30.05 -8.81
CA HIS A 558 -11.76 30.23 -9.55
C HIS A 558 -12.97 30.43 -8.64
N SER A 559 -12.95 29.88 -7.43
CA SER A 559 -13.97 30.11 -6.42
C SER A 559 -13.82 31.48 -5.75
N THR A 560 -12.66 32.12 -5.88
CA THR A 560 -12.34 33.41 -5.26
C THR A 560 -11.85 34.43 -6.32
N PRO A 561 -12.76 35.08 -7.07
CA PRO A 561 -12.37 35.99 -8.16
C PRO A 561 -11.59 37.23 -7.69
N ASP A 562 -11.85 37.67 -6.47
CA ASP A 562 -11.33 38.91 -5.89
C ASP A 562 -10.07 38.70 -5.03
N LEU A 563 -9.30 37.63 -5.27
CA LEU A 563 -8.04 37.36 -4.57
C LEU A 563 -7.10 38.58 -4.62
N ASP A 564 -6.60 38.98 -3.45
CA ASP A 564 -5.61 40.04 -3.36
C ASP A 564 -4.22 39.52 -3.78
N TRP A 565 -3.95 39.62 -5.09
CA TRP A 565 -2.67 39.20 -5.67
C TRP A 565 -1.48 40.01 -5.13
N ASP A 566 -1.68 41.28 -4.77
CA ASP A 566 -0.61 42.11 -4.23
C ASP A 566 -0.22 41.63 -2.83
N TYR A 567 -1.21 41.29 -1.99
CA TYR A 567 -1.00 40.61 -0.71
C TYR A 567 -0.32 39.26 -0.90
N ILE A 568 -0.80 38.40 -1.82
CA ILE A 568 -0.21 37.08 -2.09
C ILE A 568 1.27 37.22 -2.47
N TRP A 569 1.63 38.17 -3.35
CA TRP A 569 3.01 38.39 -3.74
C TRP A 569 3.86 38.96 -2.61
N TRP A 570 3.34 39.93 -1.87
CA TRP A 570 4.01 40.47 -0.69
C TRP A 570 4.27 39.38 0.36
N ARG A 571 3.25 38.60 0.72
CA ARG A 571 3.32 37.53 1.72
C ARG A 571 4.22 36.39 1.26
N SER A 572 4.11 35.95 0.01
CA SER A 572 5.00 34.92 -0.54
C SER A 572 6.46 35.36 -0.58
N HIS A 573 6.72 36.64 -0.88
CA HIS A 573 8.05 37.22 -0.78
C HIS A 573 8.53 37.22 0.68
N GLN A 574 7.71 37.64 1.66
CA GLN A 574 8.08 37.63 3.09
C GLN A 574 8.40 36.21 3.60
N LEU A 575 7.62 35.22 3.17
CA LEU A 575 7.82 33.82 3.52
C LEU A 575 8.98 33.16 2.74
N GLY A 576 9.43 33.73 1.62
CA GLY A 576 10.46 33.15 0.76
C GLY A 576 9.95 32.00 -0.13
N VAL A 577 8.65 31.98 -0.42
CA VAL A 577 7.93 30.92 -1.14
C VAL A 577 7.42 31.37 -2.51
N LYS A 578 7.77 32.56 -2.99
CA LYS A 578 7.27 33.11 -4.27
C LYS A 578 7.54 32.15 -5.45
N ARG A 579 8.75 31.59 -5.60
CA ARG A 579 9.06 30.55 -6.59
C ARG A 579 8.29 29.25 -6.41
N ALA A 580 7.99 28.85 -5.17
CA ALA A 580 7.19 27.65 -4.91
C ALA A 580 5.74 27.84 -5.36
N LEU A 581 5.17 29.01 -5.07
CA LEU A 581 3.86 29.44 -5.57
C LEU A 581 3.86 29.47 -7.10
N GLN A 582 4.82 30.16 -7.73
CA GLN A 582 4.93 30.22 -9.19
C GLN A 582 5.06 28.85 -9.83
N LEU A 583 5.85 27.94 -9.24
CA LEU A 583 5.98 26.57 -9.72
C LEU A 583 4.66 25.82 -9.65
N GLY A 584 3.96 25.87 -8.51
CA GLY A 584 2.67 25.22 -8.32
C GLY A 584 1.62 25.71 -9.31
N LEU A 585 1.49 27.03 -9.47
CA LEU A 585 0.56 27.65 -10.41
C LEU A 585 0.87 27.27 -11.85
N LYS A 586 2.12 27.45 -12.31
CA LYS A 586 2.53 27.08 -13.67
C LYS A 586 2.35 25.59 -13.93
N PHE A 587 2.62 24.74 -12.94
CA PHE A 587 2.45 23.30 -13.09
C PHE A 587 0.97 22.91 -13.15
N SER A 588 0.12 23.52 -12.32
CA SER A 588 -1.33 23.35 -12.38
C SER A 588 -1.88 23.76 -13.75
N ALA A 589 -1.50 24.95 -14.24
CA ALA A 589 -1.88 25.45 -15.57
C ALA A 589 -1.45 24.51 -16.70
N GLN A 590 -0.21 23.99 -16.65
CA GLN A 590 0.30 23.07 -17.66
C GLN A 590 -0.43 21.72 -17.67
N ILE A 591 -0.77 21.18 -16.50
CA ILE A 591 -1.38 19.84 -16.38
C ILE A 591 -2.89 19.86 -16.60
N LEU A 592 -3.57 20.90 -16.09
CA LEU A 592 -5.02 21.05 -16.16
C LEU A 592 -5.48 21.95 -17.32
N ASP A 593 -4.54 22.44 -18.14
CA ASP A 593 -4.80 23.21 -19.36
C ASP A 593 -5.67 24.46 -19.15
N TRP A 594 -5.31 25.28 -18.15
CA TRP A 594 -6.03 26.52 -17.85
C TRP A 594 -5.12 27.76 -17.91
N GLU A 595 -5.73 28.91 -18.19
CA GLU A 595 -5.01 30.19 -18.33
C GLU A 595 -4.65 30.80 -16.97
N LEU A 596 -3.35 31.00 -16.73
CA LEU A 596 -2.89 31.69 -15.53
C LEU A 596 -3.40 33.14 -15.45
N PRO A 597 -3.72 33.67 -14.27
CA PRO A 597 -4.08 35.07 -14.09
C PRO A 597 -2.96 36.00 -14.56
N LYS A 598 -3.31 37.16 -15.14
CA LYS A 598 -2.35 38.15 -15.67
C LYS A 598 -1.29 38.56 -14.63
N SER A 599 -1.70 38.69 -13.38
CA SER A 599 -0.83 38.99 -12.24
C SER A 599 0.30 37.95 -12.05
N VAL A 600 0.03 36.69 -12.38
CA VAL A 600 1.00 35.58 -12.30
C VAL A 600 1.91 35.55 -13.52
N GLN A 601 1.36 35.80 -14.71
CA GLN A 601 2.14 35.83 -15.96
C GLN A 601 3.21 36.93 -15.94
N ALA A 602 2.89 38.09 -15.35
CA ALA A 602 3.78 39.25 -15.28
C ALA A 602 5.02 39.09 -14.36
N GLN A 603 5.04 38.09 -13.47
CA GLN A 603 5.99 38.02 -12.35
C GLN A 603 7.17 37.05 -12.54
N SER A 604 7.45 36.59 -13.77
CA SER A 604 8.45 35.52 -14.00
C SER A 604 9.90 36.02 -14.03
N ASP A 605 10.57 36.05 -12.87
CA ASP A 605 12.00 36.41 -12.72
C ASP A 605 12.97 35.21 -12.79
N TYR A 606 12.45 33.98 -12.86
CA TYR A 606 13.24 32.76 -12.83
C TYR A 606 12.71 31.70 -13.82
N ASP A 607 13.63 31.05 -14.53
CA ASP A 607 13.30 29.96 -15.44
C ASP A 607 12.99 28.66 -14.66
N LEU A 608 11.71 28.27 -14.69
CA LEU A 608 11.19 27.07 -14.04
C LEU A 608 11.07 25.86 -14.98
N THR A 609 11.55 25.96 -16.23
CA THR A 609 11.39 24.91 -17.27
C THR A 609 11.87 23.54 -16.79
N TRP A 610 13.08 23.46 -16.22
CA TRP A 610 13.61 22.20 -15.67
C TRP A 610 12.74 21.63 -14.54
N HIS A 611 12.21 22.50 -13.68
CA HIS A 611 11.41 22.12 -12.51
C HIS A 611 10.06 21.52 -12.94
N LEU A 612 9.40 22.18 -13.88
CA LEU A 612 8.15 21.72 -14.47
C LEU A 612 8.33 20.37 -15.17
N GLN A 613 9.40 20.22 -15.97
CA GLN A 613 9.71 18.98 -16.63
C GLN A 613 10.01 17.84 -15.63
N TYR A 614 10.77 18.14 -14.57
CA TYR A 614 11.06 17.17 -13.52
C TYR A 614 9.79 16.71 -12.81
N LEU A 615 8.94 17.63 -12.36
CA LEU A 615 7.68 17.30 -11.68
C LEU A 615 6.70 16.55 -12.60
N ASN A 616 6.60 16.94 -13.87
CA ASN A 616 5.79 16.23 -14.86
C ASN A 616 6.22 14.76 -15.01
N ASN A 617 7.53 14.50 -15.00
CA ASN A 617 8.07 13.14 -15.06
C ASN A 617 7.77 12.33 -13.79
N GLN A 618 7.57 13.00 -12.64
CA GLN A 618 7.28 12.37 -11.35
C GLN A 618 5.78 12.16 -11.10
N LEU A 619 4.89 12.96 -11.70
CA LEU A 619 3.46 12.99 -11.41
C LEU A 619 2.80 11.61 -11.46
N PHE A 620 3.07 10.83 -12.52
CA PHE A 620 2.55 9.48 -12.72
C PHE A 620 3.60 8.38 -12.48
N GLU A 621 4.75 8.71 -11.89
CA GLU A 621 5.77 7.70 -11.61
C GLU A 621 5.32 6.74 -10.50
N VAL A 622 5.61 5.45 -10.69
CA VAL A 622 5.28 4.40 -9.74
C VAL A 622 6.17 4.55 -8.50
N GLN A 623 5.54 4.83 -7.35
CA GLN A 623 6.20 5.18 -6.08
C GLN A 623 7.01 4.04 -5.44
N ASN A 624 6.85 2.80 -5.93
CA ASN A 624 7.57 1.62 -5.42
C ASN A 624 8.91 1.31 -6.05
N LYS A 625 9.44 2.17 -6.93
CA LYS A 625 10.84 2.03 -7.34
C LYS A 625 11.75 2.55 -6.23
N PRO A 626 12.82 1.83 -5.86
CA PRO A 626 13.82 2.39 -4.97
C PRO A 626 14.32 3.71 -5.56
N VAL A 627 14.27 4.77 -4.74
CA VAL A 627 14.66 6.11 -5.16
C VAL A 627 16.12 6.07 -5.57
N SER A 628 16.38 6.27 -6.86
CA SER A 628 17.75 6.22 -7.37
C SER A 628 18.56 7.38 -6.77
N PHE A 629 19.88 7.21 -6.63
CA PHE A 629 20.76 8.31 -6.22
C PHE A 629 20.60 9.55 -7.11
N LYS A 630 20.31 9.34 -8.41
CA LYS A 630 19.97 10.42 -9.35
C LYS A 630 18.70 11.16 -8.91
N THR A 631 17.63 10.44 -8.57
CA THR A 631 16.37 11.02 -8.09
C THR A 631 16.57 11.81 -6.78
N ILE A 632 17.38 11.30 -5.84
CA ILE A 632 17.71 12.03 -4.59
C ILE A 632 18.44 13.35 -4.91
N LYS A 633 19.41 13.31 -5.82
CA LYS A 633 20.16 14.50 -6.25
C LYS A 633 19.24 15.52 -6.93
N GLU A 634 18.31 15.06 -7.76
CA GLU A 634 17.33 15.91 -8.43
C GLU A 634 16.31 16.50 -7.44
N ASP A 635 15.85 15.75 -6.44
CA ASP A 635 14.99 16.24 -5.35
C ASP A 635 15.69 17.33 -4.52
N ILE A 636 16.97 17.14 -4.18
CA ILE A 636 17.77 18.15 -3.47
C ILE A 636 17.96 19.39 -4.36
N ARG A 637 18.23 19.20 -5.65
CA ARG A 637 18.35 20.30 -6.61
C ARG A 637 17.05 21.10 -6.68
N LEU A 638 15.90 20.44 -6.79
CA LEU A 638 14.57 21.05 -6.77
C LEU A 638 14.38 21.91 -5.50
N ASP A 639 14.63 21.34 -4.32
CA ASP A 639 14.45 22.08 -3.05
C ASP A 639 15.37 23.30 -2.91
N LEU A 640 16.61 23.20 -3.41
CA LEU A 640 17.57 24.31 -3.34
C LEU A 640 17.26 25.42 -4.34
N GLN A 641 16.84 25.07 -5.57
CA GLN A 641 16.60 26.03 -6.64
C GLN A 641 15.30 26.82 -6.44
N ILE A 642 14.27 26.18 -5.89
CA ILE A 642 13.01 26.83 -5.55
C ILE A 642 13.15 27.82 -4.40
N ARG A 643 14.16 27.68 -3.54
CA ARG A 643 14.45 28.69 -2.51
C ARG A 643 15.14 29.91 -3.12
N GLU A 644 14.52 31.07 -2.93
CA GLU A 644 15.01 32.35 -3.43
C GLU A 644 16.18 32.87 -2.60
N ARG A 645 16.04 32.82 -1.28
CA ARG A 645 16.97 33.45 -0.35
C ARG A 645 18.11 32.49 0.00
N TRP A 646 19.33 32.99 -0.02
CA TRP A 646 20.51 32.21 0.34
C TRP A 646 20.44 31.67 1.79
N ARG A 647 19.85 32.46 2.71
CA ARG A 647 19.64 32.05 4.11
C ARG A 647 18.73 30.83 4.23
N ASP A 648 17.71 30.71 3.38
CA ASP A 648 16.76 29.60 3.40
C ASP A 648 17.41 28.34 2.82
N ARG A 649 18.25 28.50 1.78
CA ARG A 649 19.07 27.40 1.23
C ARG A 649 20.04 26.86 2.26
N PHE A 650 20.76 27.75 2.94
CA PHE A 650 21.69 27.39 4.00
C PHE A 650 20.98 26.72 5.17
N THR A 651 19.87 27.30 5.64
CA THR A 651 19.04 26.72 6.70
C THR A 651 18.50 25.34 6.32
N TYR A 652 18.06 25.16 5.08
CA TYR A 652 17.60 23.88 4.57
C TYR A 652 18.72 22.83 4.56
N ILE A 653 19.91 23.16 4.05
CA ILE A 653 21.07 22.26 4.06
C ILE A 653 21.45 21.91 5.52
N LEU A 654 21.58 22.93 6.37
CA LEU A 654 21.91 22.74 7.78
C LEU A 654 20.89 21.85 8.47
N LYS A 655 19.59 22.14 8.37
CA LYS A 655 18.57 21.35 9.06
C LYS A 655 18.41 19.96 8.43
N ARG A 656 18.60 19.80 7.13
CA ARG A 656 18.57 18.47 6.48
C ARG A 656 19.73 17.57 6.94
N ILE A 657 20.92 18.14 7.17
CA ILE A 657 22.11 17.39 7.60
C ILE A 657 22.16 17.22 9.13
N PHE A 658 21.87 18.28 9.88
CA PHE A 658 22.17 18.36 11.31
C PHE A 658 20.93 18.36 12.21
N ALA A 659 19.72 18.70 11.73
CA ALA A 659 18.57 18.77 12.65
C ALA A 659 18.19 17.38 13.16
N PRO A 660 18.14 17.17 14.49
CA PRO A 660 17.84 15.89 15.09
C PRO A 660 16.49 15.35 14.63
N SER A 661 16.46 14.07 14.27
CA SER A 661 15.23 13.33 14.06
C SER A 661 14.76 12.64 15.32
N TRP A 662 13.49 12.27 15.36
CA TRP A 662 12.96 11.40 16.40
C TRP A 662 13.75 10.08 16.53
N ARG A 663 14.26 9.56 15.41
CA ARG A 663 15.15 8.37 15.43
C ARG A 663 16.46 8.65 16.16
N ASP A 664 17.10 9.79 15.92
CA ASP A 664 18.33 10.16 16.63
C ASP A 664 18.08 10.27 18.14
N GLN A 665 16.91 10.81 18.52
CA GLN A 665 16.51 10.99 19.92
C GLN A 665 16.17 9.68 20.65
N ASN A 666 15.77 8.63 19.93
CA ASN A 666 15.57 7.30 20.51
C ASN A 666 16.81 6.42 20.54
N LEU A 667 17.76 6.64 19.61
CA LEU A 667 19.02 5.90 19.60
C LEU A 667 19.87 6.20 20.84
N VAL A 668 19.89 7.45 21.27
CA VAL A 668 20.56 7.87 22.51
C VAL A 668 19.63 8.81 23.24
N LYS A 669 19.09 8.44 24.40
CA LYS A 669 18.26 9.36 25.22
C LYS A 669 19.15 10.32 26.00
N LEU A 670 19.24 11.56 25.54
CA LEU A 670 19.97 12.62 26.24
C LEU A 670 19.01 13.45 27.10
N PRO A 671 19.42 13.90 28.31
CA PRO A 671 18.68 14.90 29.06
C PRO A 671 18.45 16.17 28.23
N LYS A 672 17.36 16.92 28.48
CA LYS A 672 17.04 18.14 27.72
C LYS A 672 18.21 19.14 27.63
N SER A 673 18.99 19.26 28.70
CA SER A 673 20.19 20.11 28.78
C SER A 673 21.31 19.71 27.79
N PHE A 674 21.31 18.46 27.32
CA PHE A 674 22.29 17.93 26.37
C PHE A 674 21.71 17.69 24.96
N SER A 675 20.50 18.17 24.68
CA SER A 675 19.86 18.02 23.37
C SER A 675 20.64 18.65 22.21
N PHE A 676 21.52 19.62 22.49
CA PHE A 676 22.41 20.21 21.49
C PHE A 676 23.40 19.19 20.89
N ILE A 677 23.74 18.11 21.61
CA ILE A 677 24.68 17.10 21.16
C ILE A 677 24.14 16.35 19.93
N TYR A 678 22.83 16.20 19.77
CA TYR A 678 22.27 15.53 18.59
C TYR A 678 22.63 16.20 17.27
N TRP A 679 22.85 17.53 17.28
CA TRP A 679 23.31 18.25 16.11
C TRP A 679 24.69 17.80 15.64
N PHE A 680 25.54 17.30 16.54
CA PHE A 680 26.88 16.81 16.22
C PHE A 680 26.91 15.32 15.87
N ILE A 681 25.99 14.52 16.39
CA ILE A 681 25.93 13.07 16.13
C ILE A 681 25.28 12.79 14.76
N ARG A 682 24.27 13.55 14.37
CA ARG A 682 23.48 13.27 13.16
C ARG A 682 24.28 13.19 11.84
N PRO A 683 25.27 14.06 11.57
CA PRO A 683 26.07 13.96 10.35
C PRO A 683 26.71 12.58 10.16
N PHE A 684 27.17 11.96 11.25
CA PHE A 684 27.72 10.60 11.21
C PHE A 684 26.66 9.59 10.80
N TYR A 685 25.42 9.69 11.29
CA TYR A 685 24.31 8.83 10.89
C TYR A 685 23.82 9.06 9.46
N VAL A 686 23.84 10.30 8.98
CA VAL A 686 23.51 10.63 7.58
C VAL A 686 24.56 10.04 6.64
N VAL A 687 25.84 10.15 7.00
CA VAL A 687 26.97 9.59 6.24
C VAL A 687 26.91 8.06 6.22
N THR A 688 26.75 7.39 7.38
CA THR A 688 26.64 5.92 7.40
C THR A 688 25.49 5.44 6.52
N ARG A 689 24.36 6.16 6.49
CA ARG A 689 23.18 5.83 5.66
C ARG A 689 23.42 6.00 4.16
N ILE A 690 24.23 6.97 3.74
CA ILE A 690 24.59 7.18 2.32
C ILE A 690 25.59 6.13 1.83
N PHE A 691 26.49 5.66 2.71
CA PHE A 691 27.50 4.65 2.36
C PHE A 691 27.06 3.19 2.61
N SER A 692 25.89 2.96 3.22
CA SER A 692 25.30 1.63 3.45
C SER A 692 24.05 1.32 2.61
N SER A 693 23.69 2.24 1.71
CA SER A 693 22.74 2.09 0.60
C SER A 693 23.48 1.86 -0.72
#